data_AF-A0A7C5GAY8-F1
#
_entry.id   AF-A0A7C5GAY8-F1
#
_cell.length_a   1.000
_cell.length_b   1.000
_cell.length_c   1.000
_cell.angle_alpha   90.00
_cell.angle_beta   90.00
_cell.angle_gamma   90.00
#
_symmetry.space_group_name_H-M   'P 1'
#
loop_
_entity.id
_entity.type
_entity.pdbx_description
1 polymer ?
#
loop_
_entity_poly.entity_id
_entity_poly.type
_entity_poly.pdbx_seq_one_letter_code
_entity_poly.pdbx_strand_id
1 'polypeptide(L)'
;MSLESFSFRELKEAKEKAESFDFREVSQEIQKLTQALLDKKEIKKEDYPQISEKAFNFLTSRTFESLPQSEREVFLFYLFTAPKPEEQEKIIKTIENLFKEKENFEEKKGILIRSLFFEDFFEKIVQFRDWESLISIFYRIPENRNFHPEVFRGAFTNLLKDFEEKKDDFYWRCLFSFYQDPRNQTVDPRFPDIDHPKILKRLFETALNRNASHNLVFDLLSFFKDPKNQHQYPDYLEGVLAKISFQFSTNIEDREYFFGPLIDFYSNPENQKVSPSLFKDLFDNLKKNIKTHFFADLLLSFYKNPKNQEINPNCPDIDHPSILNKVLTEAIKNGNWGKLLDFFKNPENQKRYPQIFDTVLGEALKSELWRYLLDFFENPENQEKYSDVFENVLKKSLESARKERIEERGEKKKEASLWFILLKFYRNPEVQKKSPKIFKETFEKVSQMIKDDKLDFLSIEEVSYLFEFYKNLENQRLYSEDLNLLIEKEKIREIRGGFFLGHFSSFLNFFQDPETRAPFDPLIEIKNKILQSIKSISDENLRDPFYLELFKYLSEKNSLFLIAFSSRKDLPLLILGKNLGLDPLVIQTWNLSKKEKDTLINIFFSLSSKGIKIEFPSLFYPRGRESEKRHNEILIEYFTNLNFLTMLAKNIFGNLAEDHFKRVKEIVQKYNISQTTKKVTFSFLKEILSEMNNIQRKVCLKFGELISLDKEGDEKNLMKFLRESGLLPIVFNLAVHYSRIYPEGLAVLGKIVSALAKDNYFQKRYDLKNSLTREQLAPILEKKNESEFQEIINTWRKGYFTFKVFSQELKEKKEFSEPNWDQILDYLRFQIDENKHYEQLFGLKEFKDLDDESKKKMIQFFEIIFTSEKKTLNFKKLKEILKNLKLDENKIKILTGFFQLLKDLFARQKSSSEILSTIERLSTNIEKNWQEFKNLNMWQEDVYKYLNQVLKTKEERKGAGVTIFLSHFTDHPKTLLEIGKYPVATCQSYESEGDLNKHLLGYVLDAHIKALVLRKVILEGAKNIDEETLNNSEIKIDEGKEEIEIKTPQGEVFKGKISKPMARRIIMLGKKYETPTILIETPYFLCGRDDERLQAILDAPLEKIREDLNLQLSYSCKNMKLPPSHNPAGYYLDR
;
A
#
# COMPACT_ATOMS: atom_id res chain seq x y z
N MET A 1 -0.09 -42.10 21.97
CA MET A 1 -1.35 -41.33 21.78
C MET A 1 -1.12 -40.34 20.66
N SER A 2 -1.56 -40.69 19.46
CA SER A 2 -1.49 -39.87 18.24
C SER A 2 -2.90 -39.44 17.86
N LEU A 3 -3.07 -38.14 17.60
CA LEU A 3 -4.29 -37.52 17.08
C LEU A 3 -4.40 -37.80 15.57
N GLU A 4 -4.85 -39.00 15.20
CA GLU A 4 -5.41 -39.28 13.87
C GLU A 4 -6.64 -40.16 14.01
N SER A 5 -7.82 -39.54 13.95
CA SER A 5 -9.07 -40.09 13.40
C SER A 5 -10.23 -39.13 13.70
N PHE A 6 -10.29 -38.01 12.97
CA PHE A 6 -11.60 -37.37 12.75
C PHE A 6 -12.31 -38.20 11.67
N SER A 7 -13.30 -38.97 12.08
CA SER A 7 -14.00 -39.90 11.20
C SER A 7 -14.91 -39.15 10.22
N PHE A 8 -15.05 -39.65 8.99
CA PHE A 8 -16.01 -39.15 7.98
C PHE A 8 -17.45 -39.11 8.52
N ARG A 9 -17.73 -39.89 9.57
CA ARG A 9 -19.00 -39.93 10.32
C ARG A 9 -19.19 -38.68 11.19
N GLU A 10 -18.15 -38.16 11.83
CA GLU A 10 -18.22 -36.93 12.63
C GLU A 10 -18.37 -35.67 11.76
N LEU A 11 -17.77 -35.64 10.57
CA LEU A 11 -17.99 -34.56 9.58
C LEU A 11 -19.42 -34.58 9.03
N LYS A 12 -19.99 -35.78 8.83
CA LYS A 12 -21.38 -35.96 8.41
C LYS A 12 -22.36 -35.64 9.54
N GLU A 13 -22.09 -36.07 10.78
CA GLU A 13 -22.86 -35.71 11.97
C GLU A 13 -22.75 -34.23 12.32
N ALA A 14 -21.59 -33.59 12.16
CA ALA A 14 -21.43 -32.14 12.34
C ALA A 14 -22.16 -31.35 11.27
N LYS A 15 -22.18 -31.84 10.02
CA LYS A 15 -22.95 -31.26 8.92
C LYS A 15 -24.46 -31.46 9.11
N GLU A 16 -24.91 -32.67 9.47
CA GLU A 16 -26.32 -32.99 9.76
C GLU A 16 -26.81 -32.27 11.03
N LYS A 17 -25.94 -32.07 12.04
CA LYS A 17 -26.25 -31.26 13.24
C LYS A 17 -26.24 -29.75 12.96
N ALA A 18 -25.28 -29.24 12.18
CA ALA A 18 -25.29 -27.86 11.71
C ALA A 18 -26.53 -27.56 10.84
N GLU A 19 -27.00 -28.56 10.08
CA GLU A 19 -28.27 -28.52 9.35
C GLU A 19 -29.50 -28.69 10.27
N SER A 20 -29.34 -29.19 11.51
CA SER A 20 -30.41 -29.35 12.50
C SER A 20 -30.51 -28.21 13.53
N PHE A 21 -29.51 -27.33 13.63
CA PHE A 21 -29.56 -26.18 14.55
C PHE A 21 -30.54 -25.13 14.03
N ASP A 22 -31.62 -24.87 14.77
CA ASP A 22 -32.40 -23.64 14.58
C ASP A 22 -31.61 -22.48 15.18
N PHE A 23 -30.76 -21.85 14.36
CA PHE A 23 -29.98 -20.68 14.74
C PHE A 23 -30.83 -19.56 15.37
N ARG A 24 -32.16 -19.54 15.15
CA ARG A 24 -33.09 -18.60 15.79
C ARG A 24 -33.45 -19.00 17.21
N GLU A 25 -33.57 -20.30 17.48
CA GLU A 25 -33.83 -20.84 18.82
C GLU A 25 -32.60 -20.65 19.69
N VAL A 26 -31.43 -20.99 19.15
CA VAL A 26 -30.12 -20.72 19.76
C VAL A 26 -29.95 -19.23 20.06
N SER A 27 -30.18 -18.33 19.10
CA SER A 27 -30.11 -16.87 19.33
C SER A 27 -31.07 -16.39 20.43
N GLN A 28 -32.28 -16.96 20.54
CA GLN A 28 -33.24 -16.61 21.59
C GLN A 28 -32.85 -17.17 22.96
N GLU A 29 -32.34 -18.40 23.02
CA GLU A 29 -31.81 -18.99 24.24
C GLU A 29 -30.62 -18.20 24.76
N ILE A 30 -29.73 -17.78 23.86
CA ILE A 30 -28.60 -16.90 24.16
C ILE A 30 -29.08 -15.59 24.74
N GLN A 31 -30.03 -14.90 24.11
CA GLN A 31 -30.54 -13.61 24.63
C GLN A 31 -31.23 -13.76 25.98
N LYS A 32 -32.06 -14.79 26.16
CA LYS A 32 -32.70 -15.08 27.45
C LYS A 32 -31.67 -15.37 28.54
N LEU A 33 -30.65 -16.16 28.23
CA LEU A 33 -29.58 -16.51 29.13
C LEU A 33 -28.71 -15.29 29.45
N THR A 34 -28.33 -14.48 28.46
CA THR A 34 -27.61 -13.21 28.65
C THR A 34 -28.39 -12.29 29.58
N GLN A 35 -29.69 -12.10 29.34
CA GLN A 35 -30.52 -11.22 30.17
C GLN A 35 -30.68 -11.79 31.59
N ALA A 36 -30.88 -13.10 31.75
CA ALA A 36 -30.94 -13.74 33.06
C ALA A 36 -29.63 -13.58 33.84
N LEU A 37 -28.48 -13.71 33.16
CA LEU A 37 -27.15 -13.47 33.74
C LEU A 37 -26.95 -12.00 34.11
N LEU A 38 -27.41 -11.04 33.30
CA LEU A 38 -27.36 -9.60 33.59
C LEU A 38 -28.23 -9.23 34.79
N ASP A 39 -29.43 -9.79 34.86
CA ASP A 39 -30.39 -9.57 35.94
C ASP A 39 -30.01 -10.32 37.25
N LYS A 40 -28.90 -11.08 37.24
CA LYS A 40 -28.46 -11.95 38.35
C LYS A 40 -29.54 -12.93 38.81
N LYS A 41 -30.39 -13.38 37.88
CA LYS A 41 -31.40 -14.40 38.15
C LYS A 41 -30.71 -15.75 38.32
N GLU A 42 -31.27 -16.58 39.20
CA GLU A 42 -30.81 -17.95 39.34
C GLU A 42 -31.11 -18.73 38.05
N ILE A 43 -30.08 -19.35 37.49
CA ILE A 43 -30.15 -20.09 36.22
C ILE A 43 -29.86 -21.55 36.53
N LYS A 44 -30.66 -22.45 35.97
CA LYS A 44 -30.55 -23.89 36.20
C LYS A 44 -29.83 -24.56 35.05
N LYS A 45 -28.88 -25.46 35.36
CA LYS A 45 -28.08 -26.17 34.34
C LYS A 45 -28.96 -27.06 33.47
N GLU A 46 -30.03 -27.57 34.05
CA GLU A 46 -31.03 -28.46 33.47
C GLU A 46 -31.80 -27.79 32.32
N ASP A 47 -31.91 -26.46 32.32
CA ASP A 47 -32.57 -25.69 31.27
C ASP A 47 -31.70 -25.53 30.00
N TYR A 48 -30.41 -25.87 30.09
CA TYR A 48 -29.43 -25.74 29.01
C TYR A 48 -28.60 -27.02 28.84
N PRO A 49 -29.21 -28.18 28.52
CA PRO A 49 -28.53 -29.48 28.45
C PRO A 49 -27.41 -29.54 27.40
N GLN A 50 -27.48 -28.70 26.36
CA GLN A 50 -26.49 -28.53 25.31
C GLN A 50 -25.17 -27.89 25.78
N ILE A 51 -25.20 -27.15 26.89
CA ILE A 51 -24.01 -26.55 27.49
C ILE A 51 -23.36 -27.60 28.41
N SER A 52 -22.06 -27.78 28.36
CA SER A 52 -21.33 -28.64 29.30
C SER A 52 -21.33 -28.05 30.72
N GLU A 53 -21.13 -28.89 31.73
CA GLU A 53 -21.07 -28.42 33.13
C GLU A 53 -19.95 -27.39 33.34
N LYS A 54 -18.80 -27.59 32.68
CA LYS A 54 -17.68 -26.66 32.69
C LYS A 54 -18.02 -25.31 32.02
N ALA A 55 -18.71 -25.35 30.88
CA ALA A 55 -19.19 -24.13 30.22
C ALA A 55 -20.21 -23.37 31.05
N PHE A 56 -21.12 -24.09 31.71
CA PHE A 56 -22.10 -23.48 32.60
C PHE A 56 -21.45 -22.82 33.82
N ASN A 57 -20.48 -23.48 34.46
CA ASN A 57 -19.70 -22.90 35.56
C ASN A 57 -18.91 -21.66 35.12
N PHE A 58 -18.44 -21.63 33.87
CA PHE A 58 -17.79 -20.45 33.31
C PHE A 58 -18.78 -19.29 33.11
N LEU A 59 -19.99 -19.56 32.61
CA LEU A 59 -21.03 -18.53 32.39
C LEU A 59 -21.48 -17.84 33.68
N THR A 60 -21.37 -18.50 34.82
CA THR A 60 -21.68 -17.94 36.15
C THR A 60 -20.45 -17.37 36.87
N SER A 61 -19.27 -17.37 36.23
CA SER A 61 -18.03 -16.84 36.79
C SER A 61 -17.94 -15.31 36.69
N ARG A 62 -17.14 -14.70 37.57
CA ARG A 62 -16.80 -13.26 37.48
C ARG A 62 -16.13 -12.89 36.16
N THR A 63 -15.39 -13.83 35.56
CA THR A 63 -14.71 -13.63 34.27
C THR A 63 -15.73 -13.36 33.16
N PHE A 64 -16.81 -14.14 33.09
CA PHE A 64 -17.87 -13.91 32.11
C PHE A 64 -18.70 -12.65 32.43
N GLU A 65 -18.98 -12.38 33.71
CA GLU A 65 -19.68 -11.16 34.16
C GLU A 65 -18.90 -9.87 33.82
N SER A 66 -17.58 -9.95 33.60
CA SER A 66 -16.77 -8.79 33.22
C SER A 66 -16.88 -8.38 31.73
N LEU A 67 -17.46 -9.24 30.88
CA LEU A 67 -17.55 -9.00 29.43
C LEU A 67 -18.69 -8.04 29.05
N PRO A 68 -18.58 -7.21 28.00
CA PRO A 68 -19.70 -6.48 27.39
C PRO A 68 -20.82 -7.38 26.89
N GLN A 69 -22.06 -6.87 26.88
CA GLN A 69 -23.25 -7.62 26.49
C GLN A 69 -23.15 -8.24 25.08
N SER A 70 -22.76 -7.46 24.07
CA SER A 70 -22.68 -7.96 22.69
C SER A 70 -21.69 -9.10 22.49
N GLU A 71 -20.71 -9.23 23.38
CA GLU A 71 -19.69 -10.27 23.30
C GLU A 71 -20.03 -11.48 24.14
N ARG A 72 -20.75 -11.29 25.25
CA ARG A 72 -21.43 -12.39 25.94
C ARG A 72 -22.35 -13.12 24.97
N GLU A 73 -23.10 -12.37 24.17
CA GLU A 73 -24.02 -12.92 23.16
C GLU A 73 -23.26 -13.69 22.06
N VAL A 74 -22.17 -13.14 21.53
CA VAL A 74 -21.31 -13.85 20.56
C VAL A 74 -20.68 -15.10 21.18
N PHE A 75 -20.18 -15.03 22.41
CA PHE A 75 -19.59 -16.19 23.08
C PHE A 75 -20.60 -17.30 23.36
N LEU A 76 -21.77 -16.92 23.89
CA LEU A 76 -22.88 -17.83 24.09
C LEU A 76 -23.28 -18.45 22.75
N PHE A 77 -23.27 -17.70 21.64
CA PHE A 77 -23.46 -18.27 20.30
C PHE A 77 -22.48 -19.38 19.97
N TYR A 78 -21.19 -19.18 20.19
CA TYR A 78 -20.20 -20.22 19.96
C TYR A 78 -20.32 -21.40 20.93
N LEU A 79 -20.69 -21.18 22.19
CA LEU A 79 -20.92 -22.28 23.13
C LEU A 79 -22.13 -23.14 22.76
N PHE A 80 -23.24 -22.51 22.35
CA PHE A 80 -24.46 -23.23 21.97
C PHE A 80 -24.34 -23.94 20.62
N THR A 81 -23.57 -23.38 19.69
CA THR A 81 -23.36 -23.98 18.37
C THR A 81 -22.21 -25.00 18.33
N ALA A 82 -21.39 -25.06 19.39
CA ALA A 82 -20.34 -26.07 19.52
C ALA A 82 -20.94 -27.47 19.74
N PRO A 83 -20.75 -28.41 18.80
CA PRO A 83 -21.38 -29.74 18.85
C PRO A 83 -20.92 -30.65 19.98
N LYS A 84 -19.79 -30.37 20.64
CA LYS A 84 -19.16 -31.25 21.64
C LYS A 84 -18.63 -30.49 22.88
N PRO A 85 -18.70 -31.07 24.09
CA PRO A 85 -18.14 -30.48 25.31
C PRO A 85 -16.67 -30.07 25.20
N GLU A 86 -15.85 -30.83 24.47
CA GLU A 86 -14.42 -30.53 24.28
C GLU A 86 -14.21 -29.25 23.46
N GLU A 87 -15.11 -28.93 22.54
CA GLU A 87 -15.06 -27.70 21.76
C GLU A 87 -15.50 -26.50 22.59
N GLN A 88 -16.53 -26.66 23.42
CA GLN A 88 -16.90 -25.65 24.41
C GLN A 88 -15.77 -25.37 25.39
N GLU A 89 -15.06 -26.40 25.85
CA GLU A 89 -13.90 -26.24 26.71
C GLU A 89 -12.75 -25.50 26.02
N LYS A 90 -12.52 -25.73 24.72
CA LYS A 90 -11.55 -24.94 23.94
C LYS A 90 -11.94 -23.47 23.88
N ILE A 91 -13.22 -23.16 23.63
CA ILE A 91 -13.74 -21.79 23.59
C ILE A 91 -13.52 -21.09 24.94
N ILE A 92 -13.83 -21.77 26.05
CA ILE A 92 -13.57 -21.26 27.41
C ILE A 92 -12.08 -21.01 27.63
N LYS A 93 -11.21 -21.99 27.33
CA LYS A 93 -9.75 -21.86 27.48
C LYS A 93 -9.19 -20.70 26.66
N THR A 94 -9.70 -20.47 25.45
CA THR A 94 -9.29 -19.33 24.62
C THR A 94 -9.62 -18.00 25.32
N ILE A 95 -10.81 -17.88 25.91
CA ILE A 95 -11.17 -16.68 26.69
C ILE A 95 -10.32 -16.57 27.95
N GLU A 96 -10.20 -17.63 28.74
CA GLU A 96 -9.38 -17.62 29.96
C GLU A 96 -7.93 -17.26 29.65
N ASN A 97 -7.38 -17.70 28.52
CA ASN A 97 -6.03 -17.32 28.07
C ASN A 97 -5.95 -15.85 27.62
N LEU A 98 -6.98 -15.30 26.97
CA LEU A 98 -7.05 -13.87 26.66
C LEU A 98 -7.10 -13.02 27.95
N PHE A 99 -7.73 -13.54 29.02
CA PHE A 99 -7.98 -12.83 30.29
C PHE A 99 -7.11 -13.30 31.48
N LYS A 100 -6.06 -14.09 31.25
CA LYS A 100 -5.21 -14.62 32.33
C LYS A 100 -4.73 -13.50 33.27
N GLU A 101 -4.95 -13.71 34.57
CA GLU A 101 -4.78 -12.71 35.65
C GLU A 101 -3.32 -12.25 35.78
N LYS A 102 -2.99 -11.12 35.12
CA LYS A 102 -2.00 -10.08 35.49
C LYS A 102 -1.69 -9.11 34.34
N GLU A 103 -2.08 -9.45 33.11
CA GLU A 103 -1.83 -8.60 31.94
C GLU A 103 -3.03 -7.71 31.61
N ASN A 104 -2.76 -6.44 31.30
CA ASN A 104 -3.79 -5.48 30.95
C ASN A 104 -4.38 -5.83 29.57
N PHE A 105 -5.70 -6.03 29.49
CA PHE A 105 -6.40 -6.31 28.23
C PHE A 105 -6.10 -5.25 27.15
N GLU A 106 -5.96 -3.97 27.55
CA GLU A 106 -5.57 -2.88 26.65
C GLU A 106 -4.12 -3.00 26.15
N GLU A 107 -3.23 -3.60 26.94
CA GLU A 107 -1.84 -3.87 26.53
C GLU A 107 -1.78 -4.95 25.44
N LYS A 108 -2.58 -6.03 25.56
CA LYS A 108 -2.70 -7.07 24.51
C LYS A 108 -3.24 -6.51 23.20
N LYS A 109 -4.25 -5.65 23.28
CA LYS A 109 -4.80 -4.94 22.12
C LYS A 109 -3.77 -3.99 21.50
N GLY A 110 -3.05 -3.24 22.34
CA GLY A 110 -1.93 -2.40 21.90
C GLY A 110 -0.85 -3.21 21.19
N ILE A 111 -0.46 -4.38 21.72
CA ILE A 111 0.49 -5.30 21.07
C ILE A 111 -0.06 -5.79 19.73
N LEU A 112 -1.33 -6.19 19.64
CA LEU A 112 -1.92 -6.64 18.39
C LEU A 112 -1.94 -5.52 17.34
N ILE A 113 -2.42 -4.33 17.69
CA ILE A 113 -2.46 -3.15 16.80
C ILE A 113 -1.04 -2.81 16.33
N ARG A 114 -0.07 -2.74 17.25
CA ARG A 114 1.34 -2.53 16.94
C ARG A 114 1.88 -3.59 15.97
N SER A 115 1.56 -4.85 16.21
CA SER A 115 2.02 -5.96 15.35
C SER A 115 1.37 -5.95 13.97
N LEU A 116 0.09 -5.60 13.86
CA LEU A 116 -0.62 -5.48 12.59
C LEU A 116 -0.14 -4.28 11.80
N PHE A 117 0.13 -3.17 12.49
CA PHE A 117 0.77 -2.02 11.88
C PHE A 117 2.15 -2.41 11.35
N PHE A 118 2.97 -3.07 12.17
CA PHE A 118 4.30 -3.48 11.75
C PHE A 118 4.25 -4.40 10.51
N GLU A 119 3.29 -5.32 10.43
CA GLU A 119 3.09 -6.19 9.26
C GLU A 119 2.56 -5.44 8.03
N ASP A 120 1.54 -4.57 8.18
CA ASP A 120 1.04 -3.72 7.07
C ASP A 120 2.15 -2.84 6.53
N PHE A 121 2.89 -2.19 7.44
CA PHE A 121 4.03 -1.39 7.13
C PHE A 121 5.07 -2.24 6.39
N PHE A 122 5.53 -3.33 6.97
CA PHE A 122 6.51 -4.22 6.35
C PHE A 122 6.07 -4.73 4.96
N GLU A 123 4.80 -5.12 4.78
CA GLU A 123 4.24 -5.50 3.47
C GLU A 123 4.33 -4.33 2.47
N LYS A 124 3.99 -3.10 2.88
CA LYS A 124 4.16 -1.90 2.06
C LYS A 124 5.62 -1.64 1.73
N ILE A 125 6.55 -1.77 2.68
CA ILE A 125 7.99 -1.57 2.42
C ILE A 125 8.48 -2.54 1.34
N VAL A 126 8.11 -3.81 1.46
CA VAL A 126 8.42 -4.85 0.47
C VAL A 126 7.79 -4.52 -0.88
N GLN A 127 6.54 -4.03 -0.91
CA GLN A 127 5.84 -3.62 -2.12
C GLN A 127 6.50 -2.40 -2.80
N PHE A 128 6.87 -1.39 -2.02
CA PHE A 128 7.57 -0.19 -2.49
C PHE A 128 9.04 -0.43 -2.79
N ARG A 129 9.55 -1.62 -2.45
CA ARG A 129 10.95 -2.01 -2.67
C ARG A 129 11.94 -1.07 -1.98
N ASP A 130 11.54 -0.53 -0.82
CA ASP A 130 12.45 0.23 0.03
C ASP A 130 13.33 -0.75 0.84
N TRP A 131 14.17 -1.48 0.09
CA TRP A 131 15.12 -2.45 0.62
C TRP A 131 16.16 -1.79 1.51
N GLU A 132 16.45 -0.53 1.24
CA GLU A 132 17.43 0.26 1.95
C GLU A 132 17.05 0.43 3.42
N SER A 133 15.84 0.90 3.69
CA SER A 133 15.36 1.05 5.07
C SER A 133 15.18 -0.30 5.76
N LEU A 134 14.82 -1.36 5.03
CA LEU A 134 14.79 -2.73 5.57
C LEU A 134 16.18 -3.19 6.01
N ILE A 135 17.20 -3.05 5.16
CA ILE A 135 18.53 -3.56 5.49
C ILE A 135 19.23 -2.69 6.54
N SER A 136 19.25 -1.37 6.34
CA SER A 136 20.06 -0.45 7.14
C SER A 136 19.48 -0.16 8.52
N ILE A 137 18.15 -0.29 8.68
CA ILE A 137 17.45 0.07 9.91
C ILE A 137 16.84 -1.21 10.54
N PHE A 138 15.98 -1.93 9.81
CA PHE A 138 15.26 -3.07 10.38
C PHE A 138 16.13 -4.33 10.63
N TYR A 139 16.90 -4.76 9.63
CA TYR A 139 17.71 -5.98 9.66
C TYR A 139 19.11 -5.79 10.21
N ARG A 140 19.48 -4.56 10.59
CA ARG A 140 20.67 -4.30 11.41
C ARG A 140 20.63 -5.10 12.72
N ILE A 141 19.42 -5.36 13.22
CA ILE A 141 19.17 -6.20 14.39
C ILE A 141 19.15 -7.68 13.96
N PRO A 142 20.07 -8.53 14.49
CA PRO A 142 20.14 -9.94 14.13
C PRO A 142 18.84 -10.71 14.26
N GLU A 143 18.09 -10.45 15.32
CA GLU A 143 16.84 -11.12 15.66
C GLU A 143 15.80 -10.97 14.54
N ASN A 144 15.72 -9.80 13.91
CA ASN A 144 14.75 -9.54 12.84
C ASN A 144 15.02 -10.37 11.58
N ARG A 145 16.29 -10.67 11.28
CA ARG A 145 16.67 -11.58 10.18
C ARG A 145 16.21 -13.00 10.46
N ASN A 146 16.15 -13.39 11.73
CA ASN A 146 15.70 -14.72 12.15
C ASN A 146 14.20 -14.87 11.97
N PHE A 147 13.44 -13.80 12.25
CA PHE A 147 12.00 -13.79 12.12
C PHE A 147 11.53 -13.74 10.66
N HIS A 148 12.28 -13.07 9.78
CA HIS A 148 11.91 -12.89 8.37
C HIS A 148 13.08 -13.21 7.42
N PRO A 149 13.57 -14.46 7.39
CA PRO A 149 14.81 -14.81 6.69
C PRO A 149 14.71 -14.65 5.18
N GLU A 150 13.60 -15.08 4.57
CA GLU A 150 13.41 -14.98 3.12
C GLU A 150 13.26 -13.54 2.63
N VAL A 151 12.61 -12.70 3.45
CA VAL A 151 12.43 -11.28 3.10
C VAL A 151 13.76 -10.52 3.29
N PHE A 152 14.53 -10.85 4.33
CA PHE A 152 15.90 -10.34 4.46
C PHE A 152 16.74 -10.72 3.25
N ARG A 153 16.77 -12.01 2.89
CA ARG A 153 17.53 -12.53 1.75
C ARG A 153 17.14 -11.83 0.45
N GLY A 154 15.84 -11.67 0.19
CA GLY A 154 15.33 -10.94 -0.96
C GLY A 154 15.71 -9.46 -0.95
N ALA A 155 15.52 -8.76 0.18
CA ALA A 155 15.88 -7.36 0.34
C ALA A 155 17.38 -7.13 0.15
N PHE A 156 18.22 -7.97 0.76
CA PHE A 156 19.68 -7.87 0.68
C PHE A 156 20.18 -8.18 -0.72
N THR A 157 19.61 -9.20 -1.38
CA THR A 157 19.94 -9.53 -2.78
C THR A 157 19.59 -8.40 -3.74
N ASN A 158 18.41 -7.78 -3.57
CA ASN A 158 18.01 -6.63 -4.37
C ASN A 158 18.88 -5.40 -4.08
N LEU A 159 19.25 -5.16 -2.82
CA LEU A 159 20.18 -4.10 -2.44
C LEU A 159 21.55 -4.30 -3.11
N LEU A 160 22.10 -5.52 -3.11
CA LEU A 160 23.34 -5.84 -3.78
C LEU A 160 23.23 -5.66 -5.30
N LYS A 161 22.11 -6.07 -5.90
CA LYS A 161 21.87 -5.87 -7.33
C LYS A 161 21.80 -4.38 -7.69
N ASP A 162 21.04 -3.60 -6.94
CA ASP A 162 20.94 -2.14 -7.12
C ASP A 162 22.31 -1.47 -6.95
N PHE A 163 23.08 -1.93 -5.96
CA PHE A 163 24.46 -1.52 -5.75
C PHE A 163 25.34 -1.79 -6.98
N GLU A 164 25.24 -2.98 -7.59
CA GLU A 164 26.00 -3.35 -8.78
C GLU A 164 25.59 -2.55 -10.03
N GLU A 165 24.29 -2.31 -10.20
CA GLU A 165 23.73 -1.67 -11.40
C GLU A 165 23.84 -0.15 -11.37
N LYS A 166 23.54 0.48 -10.23
CA LYS A 166 23.38 1.95 -10.12
C LYS A 166 24.63 2.67 -9.65
N LYS A 167 25.49 2.01 -8.87
CA LYS A 167 26.73 2.58 -8.30
C LYS A 167 26.52 3.92 -7.56
N ASP A 168 25.36 4.10 -6.94
CA ASP A 168 24.99 5.31 -6.19
C ASP A 168 25.56 5.26 -4.76
N ASP A 169 26.23 6.33 -4.32
CA ASP A 169 26.80 6.55 -2.98
C ASP A 169 25.82 6.21 -1.85
N PHE A 170 24.54 6.35 -2.10
CA PHE A 170 23.50 6.03 -1.14
C PHE A 170 23.47 4.55 -0.72
N TYR A 171 23.54 3.63 -1.69
CA TYR A 171 23.52 2.18 -1.40
C TYR A 171 24.77 1.73 -0.66
N TRP A 172 25.90 2.39 -0.93
CA TRP A 172 27.14 2.18 -0.21
C TRP A 172 27.01 2.50 1.27
N ARG A 173 26.47 3.67 1.59
CA ARG A 173 26.24 4.10 2.97
C ARG A 173 25.38 3.09 3.74
N CYS A 174 24.39 2.51 3.07
CA CYS A 174 23.50 1.52 3.66
C CYS A 174 24.21 0.20 3.97
N LEU A 175 25.04 -0.28 3.05
CA LEU A 175 25.87 -1.47 3.26
C LEU A 175 26.91 -1.23 4.36
N PHE A 176 27.62 -0.09 4.36
CA PHE A 176 28.56 0.21 5.45
C PHE A 176 27.87 0.33 6.80
N SER A 177 26.71 1.00 6.88
CA SER A 177 25.88 1.05 8.09
C SER A 177 25.50 -0.35 8.59
N PHE A 178 25.12 -1.26 7.68
CA PHE A 178 24.84 -2.66 8.00
C PHE A 178 26.08 -3.39 8.54
N TYR A 179 27.25 -3.20 7.93
CA TYR A 179 28.50 -3.85 8.32
C TYR A 179 29.22 -3.19 9.51
N GLN A 180 28.75 -2.06 10.02
CA GLN A 180 29.28 -1.45 11.26
C GLN A 180 29.21 -2.42 12.44
N ASP A 181 28.22 -3.33 12.47
CA ASP A 181 28.16 -4.40 13.45
C ASP A 181 29.09 -5.56 13.04
N PRO A 182 30.11 -5.93 13.84
CA PRO A 182 31.02 -7.03 13.52
C PRO A 182 30.32 -8.37 13.28
N ARG A 183 29.14 -8.60 13.88
CA ARG A 183 28.33 -9.82 13.68
C ARG A 183 27.83 -9.95 12.24
N ASN A 184 27.75 -8.84 11.51
CA ASN A 184 27.30 -8.82 10.11
C ASN A 184 28.45 -9.02 9.12
N GLN A 185 29.70 -9.06 9.57
CA GLN A 185 30.88 -9.18 8.72
C GLN A 185 31.29 -10.64 8.46
N THR A 186 30.83 -11.57 9.30
CA THR A 186 31.04 -13.00 9.13
C THR A 186 29.93 -13.62 8.29
N VAL A 187 30.20 -14.76 7.65
CA VAL A 187 29.15 -15.54 6.98
C VAL A 187 28.10 -15.95 8.01
N ASP A 188 26.86 -15.54 7.80
CA ASP A 188 25.74 -16.00 8.60
C ASP A 188 25.43 -17.45 8.21
N PRO A 189 25.51 -18.42 9.14
CA PRO A 189 25.27 -19.84 8.82
C PRO A 189 23.89 -20.11 8.21
N ARG A 190 22.94 -19.19 8.38
CA ARG A 190 21.57 -19.28 7.83
C ARG A 190 21.45 -18.74 6.41
N PHE A 191 22.37 -17.88 6.01
CA PHE A 191 22.46 -17.31 4.67
C PHE A 191 23.86 -17.59 4.08
N PRO A 192 24.24 -18.88 3.94
CA PRO A 192 25.60 -19.24 3.51
C PRO A 192 25.91 -18.78 2.08
N ASP A 193 24.88 -18.46 1.29
CA ASP A 193 24.98 -17.87 -0.04
C ASP A 193 25.35 -16.38 -0.04
N ILE A 194 25.16 -15.69 1.09
CA ILE A 194 25.58 -14.30 1.26
C ILE A 194 26.98 -14.27 1.87
N ASP A 195 28.00 -14.24 1.01
CA ASP A 195 29.40 -14.14 1.40
C ASP A 195 29.74 -12.71 1.85
N HIS A 196 29.34 -12.40 3.09
CA HIS A 196 29.55 -11.10 3.73
C HIS A 196 31.02 -10.64 3.68
N PRO A 197 32.04 -11.48 3.98
CA PRO A 197 33.45 -11.12 3.83
C PRO A 197 33.83 -10.71 2.41
N LYS A 198 33.39 -11.46 1.39
CA LYS A 198 33.70 -11.15 -0.02
C LYS A 198 33.02 -9.87 -0.49
N ILE A 199 31.77 -9.65 -0.09
CA ILE A 199 31.04 -8.40 -0.38
C ILE A 199 31.79 -7.22 0.26
N LEU A 200 32.13 -7.32 1.54
CA LEU A 200 32.81 -6.25 2.27
C LEU A 200 34.20 -5.95 1.68
N LYS A 201 34.95 -6.99 1.27
CA LYS A 201 36.21 -6.82 0.54
C LYS A 201 36.03 -6.02 -0.76
N ARG A 202 35.04 -6.39 -1.57
CA ARG A 202 34.71 -5.66 -2.80
C ARG A 202 34.28 -4.22 -2.53
N LEU A 203 33.57 -3.99 -1.42
CA LEU A 203 33.21 -2.64 -1.00
C LEU A 203 34.47 -1.80 -0.74
N PHE A 204 35.43 -2.33 0.03
CA PHE A 204 36.71 -1.65 0.28
C PHE A 204 37.48 -1.36 -1.01
N GLU A 205 37.66 -2.35 -1.88
CA GLU A 205 38.41 -2.21 -3.14
C GLU A 205 37.82 -1.12 -4.03
N THR A 206 36.49 -1.04 -4.11
CA THR A 206 35.81 -0.06 -4.96
C THR A 206 35.93 1.36 -4.39
N ALA A 207 35.78 1.54 -3.09
CA ALA A 207 35.90 2.84 -2.45
C ALA A 207 37.35 3.36 -2.42
N LEU A 208 38.34 2.46 -2.46
CA LEU A 208 39.76 2.81 -2.64
C LEU A 208 40.15 3.13 -4.10
N ASN A 209 39.28 2.86 -5.08
CA ASN A 209 39.54 3.22 -6.48
C ASN A 209 39.66 4.75 -6.64
N ARG A 210 40.50 5.22 -7.58
CA ARG A 210 40.83 6.64 -7.78
C ARG A 210 39.61 7.54 -8.09
N ASN A 211 38.50 6.97 -8.56
CA ASN A 211 37.29 7.70 -8.93
C ASN A 211 36.15 7.63 -7.91
N ALA A 212 36.35 7.02 -6.72
CA ALA A 212 35.30 6.97 -5.71
C ALA A 212 35.07 8.34 -5.06
N SER A 213 33.81 8.65 -4.72
CA SER A 213 33.42 9.93 -4.12
C SER A 213 34.02 10.13 -2.72
N HIS A 214 34.07 11.39 -2.28
CA HIS A 214 34.53 11.72 -0.93
C HIS A 214 33.64 11.14 0.16
N ASN A 215 32.33 11.04 -0.08
CA ASN A 215 31.38 10.49 0.88
C ASN A 215 31.66 9.01 1.18
N LEU A 216 32.04 8.23 0.17
CA LEU A 216 32.43 6.82 0.35
C LEU A 216 33.66 6.65 1.23
N VAL A 217 34.65 7.54 1.06
CA VAL A 217 35.85 7.55 1.90
C VAL A 217 35.48 7.89 3.36
N PHE A 218 34.48 8.73 3.58
CA PHE A 218 33.99 9.07 4.92
C PHE A 218 33.22 7.95 5.59
N ASP A 219 32.35 7.26 4.86
CA ASP A 219 31.63 6.10 5.38
C ASP A 219 32.60 4.99 5.77
N LEU A 220 33.66 4.78 4.98
CA LEU A 220 34.77 3.89 5.34
C LEU A 220 35.52 4.33 6.60
N LEU A 221 35.87 5.60 6.69
CA LEU A 221 36.54 6.12 7.87
C LEU A 221 35.67 5.96 9.12
N SER A 222 34.34 6.11 8.99
CA SER A 222 33.39 5.85 10.06
C SER A 222 33.32 4.36 10.43
N PHE A 223 33.39 3.45 9.46
CA PHE A 223 33.49 2.00 9.70
C PHE A 223 34.74 1.66 10.52
N PHE A 224 35.87 2.32 10.24
CA PHE A 224 37.13 2.11 10.96
C PHE A 224 37.21 2.78 12.33
N LYS A 225 36.18 3.50 12.80
CA LYS A 225 36.21 4.08 14.16
C LYS A 225 36.30 3.02 15.26
N ASP A 226 35.72 1.83 15.01
CA ASP A 226 35.83 0.68 15.90
C ASP A 226 37.23 0.05 15.77
N PRO A 227 38.03 0.01 16.84
CA PRO A 227 39.34 -0.64 16.82
C PRO A 227 39.30 -2.07 16.29
N LYS A 228 38.23 -2.84 16.52
CA LYS A 228 38.11 -4.22 16.01
C LYS A 228 38.19 -4.27 14.49
N ASN A 229 37.51 -3.35 13.81
CA ASN A 229 37.52 -3.27 12.35
C ASN A 229 38.90 -2.88 11.81
N GLN A 230 39.66 -2.05 12.55
CA GLN A 230 41.04 -1.68 12.19
C GLN A 230 41.98 -2.88 12.24
N HIS A 231 41.89 -3.70 13.29
CA HIS A 231 42.72 -4.90 13.43
C HIS A 231 42.36 -5.96 12.39
N GLN A 232 41.08 -6.03 11.99
CA GLN A 232 40.59 -7.00 11.02
C GLN A 232 40.94 -6.61 9.56
N TYR A 233 41.04 -5.32 9.26
CA TYR A 233 41.27 -4.81 7.89
C TYR A 233 42.34 -3.69 7.83
N PRO A 234 43.57 -3.93 8.33
CA PRO A 234 44.58 -2.88 8.47
C PRO A 234 45.04 -2.28 7.14
N ASP A 235 45.22 -3.11 6.10
CA ASP A 235 45.68 -2.66 4.78
C ASP A 235 44.69 -1.70 4.11
N TYR A 236 43.38 -1.92 4.31
CA TYR A 236 42.34 -1.06 3.75
C TYR A 236 42.28 0.27 4.49
N LEU A 237 42.46 0.28 5.81
CA LEU A 237 42.57 1.50 6.59
C LEU A 237 43.77 2.33 6.15
N GLU A 238 44.93 1.71 5.94
CA GLU A 238 46.11 2.41 5.41
C GLU A 238 45.82 3.01 4.03
N GLY A 239 45.14 2.27 3.14
CA GLY A 239 44.69 2.79 1.85
C GLY A 239 43.75 3.99 1.97
N VAL A 240 42.79 3.96 2.91
CA VAL A 240 41.85 5.08 3.16
C VAL A 240 42.63 6.30 3.64
N LEU A 241 43.51 6.13 4.62
CA LEU A 241 44.30 7.23 5.19
C LEU A 241 45.30 7.79 4.17
N ALA A 242 45.91 6.96 3.33
CA ALA A 242 46.79 7.39 2.25
C ALA A 242 46.02 8.20 1.20
N LYS A 243 44.81 7.78 0.84
CA LYS A 243 43.94 8.51 -0.10
C LYS A 243 43.51 9.86 0.48
N ILE A 244 43.09 9.89 1.74
CA ILE A 244 42.77 11.14 2.44
C ILE A 244 44.01 12.04 2.49
N SER A 245 45.17 11.52 2.89
CA SER A 245 46.43 12.28 2.95
C SER A 245 46.84 12.85 1.58
N PHE A 246 46.66 12.08 0.51
CA PHE A 246 46.92 12.56 -0.86
C PHE A 246 45.99 13.71 -1.23
N GLN A 247 44.68 13.56 -1.02
CA GLN A 247 43.69 14.61 -1.30
C GLN A 247 43.94 15.86 -0.44
N PHE A 248 44.25 15.65 0.83
CA PHE A 248 44.64 16.68 1.78
C PHE A 248 45.89 17.44 1.31
N SER A 249 46.85 16.78 0.68
CA SER A 249 48.05 17.45 0.14
C SER A 249 47.81 18.20 -1.18
N THR A 250 46.91 17.71 -2.03
CA THR A 250 46.80 18.14 -3.44
C THR A 250 45.69 19.15 -3.75
N ASN A 251 44.60 19.21 -2.97
CA ASN A 251 43.51 20.14 -3.23
C ASN A 251 43.25 21.07 -2.04
N ILE A 252 43.67 22.34 -2.13
CA ILE A 252 43.55 23.31 -1.04
C ILE A 252 42.08 23.66 -0.72
N GLU A 253 41.21 23.68 -1.72
CA GLU A 253 39.80 24.06 -1.55
C GLU A 253 38.96 22.97 -0.85
N ASP A 254 39.32 21.69 -1.04
CA ASP A 254 38.61 20.56 -0.43
C ASP A 254 39.12 20.19 0.98
N ARG A 255 40.25 20.75 1.43
CA ARG A 255 40.86 20.39 2.74
C ARG A 255 39.87 20.51 3.90
N GLU A 256 39.01 21.52 3.85
CA GLU A 256 38.05 21.77 4.93
C GLU A 256 37.02 20.66 5.09
N TYR A 257 36.64 20.01 3.98
CA TYR A 257 35.66 18.95 3.93
C TYR A 257 36.14 17.66 4.62
N PHE A 258 37.45 17.40 4.64
CA PHE A 258 38.05 16.19 5.25
C PHE A 258 38.31 16.32 6.75
N PHE A 259 38.35 17.53 7.30
CA PHE A 259 38.71 17.73 8.70
C PHE A 259 37.69 17.15 9.68
N GLY A 260 36.39 17.30 9.39
CA GLY A 260 35.33 16.78 10.25
C GLY A 260 35.43 15.26 10.45
N PRO A 261 35.37 14.45 9.37
CA PRO A 261 35.49 13.00 9.46
C PRO A 261 36.79 12.51 10.11
N LEU A 262 37.93 13.15 9.80
CA LEU A 262 39.21 12.80 10.44
C LEU A 262 39.22 13.10 11.94
N ILE A 263 38.71 14.26 12.34
CA ILE A 263 38.61 14.62 13.75
C ILE A 263 37.70 13.67 14.50
N ASP A 264 36.58 13.30 13.91
CA ASP A 264 35.64 12.33 14.47
C ASP A 264 36.29 10.93 14.59
N PHE A 265 37.07 10.49 13.60
CA PHE A 265 37.87 9.27 13.67
C PHE A 265 38.90 9.30 14.81
N TYR A 266 39.67 10.38 14.94
CA TYR A 266 40.70 10.54 15.96
C TYR A 266 40.15 10.91 17.35
N SER A 267 38.87 11.23 17.46
CA SER A 267 38.22 11.49 18.75
C SER A 267 38.21 10.27 19.67
N ASN A 268 38.39 9.07 19.11
CA ASN A 268 38.78 7.88 19.86
C ASN A 268 40.31 7.92 20.12
N PRO A 269 40.77 8.00 21.39
CA PRO A 269 42.19 8.10 21.72
C PRO A 269 43.05 6.96 21.15
N GLU A 270 42.51 5.76 21.00
CA GLU A 270 43.25 4.63 20.42
C GLU A 270 43.60 4.86 18.95
N ASN A 271 42.74 5.58 18.22
CA ASN A 271 42.91 5.82 16.79
C ASN A 271 44.05 6.81 16.52
N GLN A 272 44.45 7.62 17.51
CA GLN A 272 45.54 8.61 17.36
C GLN A 272 46.92 7.96 17.17
N LYS A 273 47.05 6.66 17.45
CA LYS A 273 48.24 5.86 17.14
C LYS A 273 48.32 5.50 15.65
N VAL A 274 47.19 5.57 14.93
CA VAL A 274 47.09 5.22 13.52
C VAL A 274 47.45 6.43 12.66
N SER A 275 48.55 6.30 11.91
CA SER A 275 49.15 7.38 11.11
C SER A 275 49.44 8.68 11.91
N PRO A 276 50.38 8.66 12.87
CA PRO A 276 50.71 9.82 13.71
C PRO A 276 51.10 11.08 12.93
N SER A 277 51.73 10.93 11.76
CA SER A 277 52.08 12.04 10.87
C SER A 277 50.86 12.78 10.34
N LEU A 278 49.85 12.04 9.84
CA LEU A 278 48.59 12.63 9.36
C LEU A 278 47.83 13.32 10.49
N PHE A 279 47.81 12.72 11.68
CA PHE A 279 47.22 13.33 12.87
C PHE A 279 47.91 14.64 13.26
N LYS A 280 49.25 14.69 13.21
CA LYS A 280 50.03 15.90 13.45
C LYS A 280 49.76 16.98 12.41
N ASP A 281 49.79 16.62 11.12
CA ASP A 281 49.50 17.56 10.02
C ASP A 281 48.08 18.14 10.13
N LEU A 282 47.10 17.30 10.48
CA LEU A 282 45.73 17.71 10.77
C LEU A 282 45.71 18.78 11.87
N PHE A 283 46.34 18.53 13.02
CA PHE A 283 46.34 19.46 14.14
C PHE A 283 47.11 20.76 13.87
N ASP A 284 48.21 20.70 13.13
CA ASP A 284 48.95 21.91 12.72
C ASP A 284 48.08 22.81 11.83
N ASN A 285 47.26 22.23 10.96
CA ASN A 285 46.30 22.98 10.14
C ASN A 285 45.13 23.53 10.96
N LEU A 286 44.53 22.74 11.84
CA LEU A 286 43.44 23.19 12.72
C LEU A 286 43.90 24.32 13.65
N LYS A 287 45.12 24.21 14.20
CA LYS A 287 45.73 25.23 15.06
C LYS A 287 45.95 26.56 14.34
N LYS A 288 46.37 26.54 13.07
CA LYS A 288 46.55 27.75 12.25
C LYS A 288 45.23 28.48 12.00
N ASN A 289 44.13 27.73 11.90
CA ASN A 289 42.82 28.26 11.51
C ASN A 289 41.80 28.35 12.67
N ILE A 290 42.22 28.11 13.91
CA ILE A 290 41.38 28.07 15.13
C ILE A 290 40.47 29.30 15.34
N LYS A 291 40.81 30.44 14.73
CA LYS A 291 40.04 31.68 14.82
C LYS A 291 38.70 31.61 14.08
N THR A 292 38.53 30.70 13.11
CA THR A 292 37.23 30.53 12.46
C THR A 292 36.32 29.68 13.34
N HIS A 293 35.03 30.02 13.34
CA HIS A 293 34.02 29.32 14.13
C HIS A 293 33.98 27.81 13.82
N PHE A 294 34.09 27.42 12.54
CA PHE A 294 34.05 26.02 12.13
C PHE A 294 35.16 25.17 12.78
N PHE A 295 36.39 25.68 12.85
CA PHE A 295 37.52 24.93 13.39
C PHE A 295 37.50 24.81 14.91
N ALA A 296 37.09 25.88 15.59
CA ALA A 296 36.88 25.84 17.03
C ALA A 296 35.84 24.76 17.41
N ASP A 297 34.75 24.64 16.63
CA ASP A 297 33.67 23.67 16.89
C ASP A 297 34.11 22.21 16.70
N LEU A 298 34.90 21.96 15.66
CA LEU A 298 35.49 20.63 15.42
C LEU A 298 36.40 20.23 16.57
N LEU A 299 37.30 21.12 16.99
CA LEU A 299 38.21 20.86 18.11
C LEU A 299 37.46 20.74 19.44
N LEU A 300 36.42 21.54 19.70
CA LEU A 300 35.57 21.37 20.87
C LEU A 300 34.96 19.97 20.91
N SER A 301 34.49 19.47 19.76
CA SER A 301 33.92 18.12 19.64
C SER A 301 34.95 17.03 19.93
N PHE A 302 36.19 17.19 19.45
CA PHE A 302 37.32 16.31 19.76
C PHE A 302 37.65 16.28 21.25
N TYR A 303 37.73 17.45 21.88
CA TYR A 303 38.13 17.59 23.29
C TYR A 303 37.03 17.25 24.29
N LYS A 304 35.80 16.94 23.85
CA LYS A 304 34.73 16.46 24.74
C LYS A 304 35.16 15.25 25.55
N ASN A 305 36.00 14.39 24.97
CA ASN A 305 36.62 13.27 25.66
C ASN A 305 37.82 13.79 26.50
N PRO A 306 37.80 13.67 27.83
CA PRO A 306 38.87 14.17 28.70
C PRO A 306 40.25 13.60 28.38
N LYS A 307 40.32 12.36 27.88
CA LYS A 307 41.58 11.72 27.45
C LYS A 307 42.27 12.46 26.31
N ASN A 308 41.50 13.11 25.44
CA ASN A 308 42.04 13.87 24.30
C ASN A 308 42.66 15.21 24.73
N GLN A 309 42.53 15.61 25.99
CA GLN A 309 43.07 16.86 26.52
C GLN A 309 44.46 16.69 27.12
N GLU A 310 44.86 15.44 27.36
CA GLU A 310 46.17 15.08 27.89
C GLU A 310 47.21 15.06 26.75
N ILE A 311 48.49 15.18 27.10
CA ILE A 311 49.56 15.05 26.11
C ILE A 311 49.55 13.61 25.60
N ASN A 312 49.35 13.43 24.30
CA ASN A 312 49.38 12.11 23.69
C ASN A 312 50.84 11.61 23.62
N PRO A 313 51.20 10.49 24.27
CA PRO A 313 52.57 9.96 24.26
C PRO A 313 53.10 9.63 22.85
N ASN A 314 52.20 9.36 21.89
CA ASN A 314 52.54 9.03 20.51
C ASN A 314 52.73 10.27 19.62
N CYS A 315 52.28 11.44 20.08
CA CYS A 315 52.42 12.73 19.40
C CYS A 315 52.74 13.83 20.44
N PRO A 316 53.87 13.74 21.16
CA PRO A 316 54.18 14.65 22.27
C PRO A 316 54.34 16.11 21.82
N ASP A 317 54.57 16.34 20.53
CA ASP A 317 54.68 17.67 19.93
C ASP A 317 53.34 18.45 19.91
N ILE A 318 52.21 17.76 20.08
CA ILE A 318 50.88 18.38 20.10
C ILE A 318 50.53 18.73 21.55
N ASP A 319 50.72 19.99 21.91
CA ASP A 319 50.31 20.55 23.20
C ASP A 319 48.79 20.74 23.25
N HIS A 320 48.07 19.64 23.49
CA HIS A 320 46.62 19.61 23.60
C HIS A 320 46.06 20.60 24.64
N PRO A 321 46.62 20.74 25.86
CA PRO A 321 46.18 21.74 26.83
C PRO A 321 46.24 23.18 26.30
N SER A 322 47.34 23.57 25.67
CA SER A 322 47.50 24.93 25.10
C SER A 322 46.53 25.19 23.95
N ILE A 323 46.32 24.19 23.08
CA ILE A 323 45.35 24.29 21.98
C ILE A 323 43.93 24.41 22.54
N LEU A 324 43.53 23.56 23.47
CA LEU A 324 42.19 23.60 24.06
C LEU A 324 41.89 24.93 24.75
N ASN A 325 42.86 25.50 25.49
CA ASN A 325 42.67 26.84 26.08
C ASN A 325 42.40 27.91 25.02
N LYS A 326 43.07 27.85 23.87
CA LYS A 326 42.79 28.75 22.73
C LYS A 326 41.43 28.47 22.12
N VAL A 327 41.04 27.20 21.98
CA VAL A 327 39.71 26.80 21.45
C VAL A 327 38.61 27.36 22.34
N LEU A 328 38.71 27.16 23.66
CA LEU A 328 37.73 27.68 24.62
C LEU A 328 37.65 29.21 24.56
N THR A 329 38.79 29.89 24.49
CA THR A 329 38.84 31.36 24.38
C THR A 329 38.16 31.87 23.12
N GLU A 330 38.45 31.29 21.96
CA GLU A 330 37.82 31.71 20.69
C GLU A 330 36.34 31.33 20.64
N ALA A 331 35.94 30.17 21.16
CA ALA A 331 34.53 29.77 21.24
C ALA A 331 33.70 30.71 22.12
N ILE A 332 34.25 31.16 23.26
CA ILE A 332 33.63 32.16 24.14
C ILE A 332 33.51 33.50 23.40
N LYS A 333 34.60 33.94 22.77
CA LYS A 333 34.63 35.20 22.01
C LYS A 333 33.62 35.21 20.85
N ASN A 334 33.42 34.07 20.22
CA ASN A 334 32.45 33.88 19.13
C ASN A 334 31.01 33.62 19.64
N GLY A 335 30.79 33.55 20.95
CA GLY A 335 29.46 33.32 21.54
C GLY A 335 28.88 31.94 21.25
N ASN A 336 29.72 30.91 21.04
CA ASN A 336 29.25 29.57 20.71
C ASN A 336 28.83 28.77 21.96
N TRP A 337 27.87 29.32 22.70
CA TRP A 337 27.42 28.80 23.99
C TRP A 337 26.82 27.40 23.89
N GLY A 338 26.13 27.07 22.79
CA GLY A 338 25.52 25.74 22.59
C GLY A 338 26.57 24.62 22.50
N LYS A 339 27.65 24.81 21.73
CA LYS A 339 28.74 23.83 21.63
C LYS A 339 29.59 23.77 22.90
N LEU A 340 29.79 24.91 23.57
CA LEU A 340 30.47 24.95 24.86
C LEU A 340 29.68 24.20 25.94
N LEU A 341 28.35 24.37 26.00
CA LEU A 341 27.49 23.57 26.88
C LEU A 341 27.60 22.08 26.58
N ASP A 342 27.59 21.70 25.30
CA ASP A 342 27.75 20.31 24.87
C ASP A 342 29.12 19.73 25.27
N PHE A 343 30.18 20.54 25.27
CA PHE A 343 31.49 20.16 25.82
C PHE A 343 31.45 19.94 27.34
N PHE A 344 30.72 20.79 28.07
CA PHE A 344 30.58 20.69 29.51
C PHE A 344 29.53 19.68 30.00
N LYS A 345 28.80 19.00 29.10
CA LYS A 345 27.94 17.86 29.48
C LYS A 345 28.69 16.79 30.25
N ASN A 346 30.00 16.63 29.97
CA ASN A 346 30.89 15.76 30.71
C ASN A 346 31.34 16.42 32.04
N PRO A 347 31.03 15.82 33.20
CA PRO A 347 31.40 16.35 34.52
C PRO A 347 32.91 16.56 34.74
N GLU A 348 33.77 15.77 34.08
CA GLU A 348 35.23 15.96 34.18
C GLU A 348 35.67 17.29 33.56
N ASN A 349 35.05 17.70 32.44
CA ASN A 349 35.36 18.97 31.79
C ASN A 349 34.96 20.15 32.69
N GLN A 350 33.86 20.03 33.42
CA GLN A 350 33.43 21.02 34.41
C GLN A 350 34.44 21.15 35.55
N LYS A 351 35.00 20.03 36.03
CA LYS A 351 36.02 20.02 37.09
C LYS A 351 37.34 20.63 36.62
N ARG A 352 37.74 20.38 35.36
CA ARG A 352 38.98 20.91 34.77
C ARG A 352 38.90 22.41 34.47
N TYR A 353 37.72 22.93 34.08
CA TYR A 353 37.54 24.33 33.70
C TYR A 353 36.32 24.99 34.38
N PRO A 354 36.28 25.07 35.72
CA PRO A 354 35.09 25.51 36.46
C PRO A 354 34.67 26.95 36.15
N GLN A 355 35.62 27.89 36.07
CA GLN A 355 35.32 29.30 35.80
C GLN A 355 34.73 29.54 34.40
N ILE A 356 35.25 28.80 33.40
CA ILE A 356 34.74 28.86 32.04
C ILE A 356 33.34 28.24 31.98
N PHE A 357 33.14 27.11 32.65
CA PHE A 357 31.83 26.47 32.74
C PHE A 357 30.78 27.40 33.34
N ASP A 358 31.07 28.04 34.48
CA ASP A 358 30.14 28.95 35.14
C ASP A 358 29.73 30.11 34.22
N THR A 359 30.69 30.65 33.46
CA THR A 359 30.45 31.69 32.45
C THR A 359 29.53 31.18 31.34
N VAL A 360 29.81 29.99 30.80
CA VAL A 360 29.04 29.36 29.72
C VAL A 360 27.61 29.06 30.18
N LEU A 361 27.44 28.48 31.38
CA LEU A 361 26.13 28.17 31.94
C LEU A 361 25.32 29.46 32.17
N GLY A 362 25.95 30.50 32.73
CA GLY A 362 25.33 31.81 32.93
C GLY A 362 24.86 32.46 31.64
N GLU A 363 25.72 32.51 30.61
CA GLU A 363 25.37 33.11 29.32
C GLU A 363 24.34 32.27 28.55
N ALA A 364 24.36 30.95 28.66
CA ALA A 364 23.33 30.10 28.06
C ALA A 364 21.95 30.27 28.71
N LEU A 365 21.90 30.44 30.03
CA LEU A 365 20.67 30.76 30.77
C LEU A 365 20.12 32.14 30.39
N LYS A 366 21.01 33.13 30.22
CA LYS A 366 20.66 34.49 29.83
C LYS A 366 20.21 34.57 28.36
N SER A 367 20.81 33.77 27.48
CA SER A 367 20.49 33.68 26.07
C SER A 367 19.34 32.71 25.76
N GLU A 368 18.70 32.16 26.81
CA GLU A 368 17.53 31.29 26.70
C GLU A 368 17.74 30.08 25.75
N LEU A 369 18.93 29.47 25.80
CA LEU A 369 19.31 28.35 24.94
C LEU A 369 18.68 27.02 25.39
N TRP A 370 17.35 26.98 25.48
CA TRP A 370 16.60 25.91 26.15
C TRP A 370 16.89 24.52 25.60
N ARG A 371 17.01 24.35 24.28
CA ARG A 371 17.37 23.06 23.68
C ARG A 371 18.69 22.52 24.23
N TYR A 372 19.73 23.35 24.24
CA TYR A 372 21.07 22.97 24.71
C TYR A 372 21.13 22.80 26.22
N LEU A 373 20.37 23.59 26.97
CA LEU A 373 20.24 23.47 28.42
C LEU A 373 19.52 22.17 28.82
N LEU A 374 18.40 21.85 28.16
CA LEU A 374 17.67 20.59 28.38
C LEU A 374 18.53 19.38 27.99
N ASP A 375 19.21 19.43 26.84
CA ASP A 375 20.17 18.39 26.45
C ASP A 375 21.33 18.28 27.46
N PHE A 376 21.75 19.36 28.12
CA PHE A 376 22.79 19.33 29.16
C PHE A 376 22.33 18.61 30.43
N PHE A 377 21.07 18.80 30.79
CA PHE A 377 20.43 18.14 31.92
C PHE A 377 19.90 16.73 31.60
N GLU A 378 20.07 16.20 30.38
CA GLU A 378 19.81 14.77 30.12
C GLU A 378 20.74 13.86 30.95
N ASN A 379 21.92 14.36 31.34
CA ASN A 379 22.82 13.68 32.27
C ASN A 379 22.31 13.82 33.73
N PRO A 380 21.97 12.72 34.43
CA PRO A 380 21.48 12.76 35.80
C PRO A 380 22.43 13.42 36.80
N GLU A 381 23.75 13.30 36.61
CA GLU A 381 24.75 13.92 37.49
C GLU A 381 24.66 15.46 37.43
N ASN A 382 24.37 16.02 36.24
CA ASN A 382 24.18 17.47 36.09
C ASN A 382 22.89 17.94 36.76
N GLN A 383 21.82 17.13 36.74
CA GLN A 383 20.57 17.43 37.44
C GLN A 383 20.77 17.49 38.95
N GLU A 384 21.56 16.57 39.51
CA GLU A 384 21.83 16.50 40.94
C GLU A 384 22.76 17.63 41.39
N LYS A 385 23.86 17.84 40.65
CA LYS A 385 24.88 18.85 40.98
C LYS A 385 24.37 20.29 40.86
N TYR A 386 23.47 20.56 39.92
CA TYR A 386 22.91 21.91 39.68
C TYR A 386 21.38 21.91 39.78
N SER A 387 20.84 21.29 40.82
CA SER A 387 19.39 21.10 41.03
C SER A 387 18.57 22.39 40.94
N ASP A 388 19.03 23.48 41.58
CA ASP A 388 18.34 24.77 41.54
C ASP A 388 18.30 25.37 40.13
N VAL A 389 19.41 25.22 39.38
CA VAL A 389 19.50 25.67 37.98
C VAL A 389 18.60 24.82 37.09
N PHE A 390 18.59 23.51 37.31
CA PHE A 390 17.75 22.56 36.59
C PHE A 390 16.25 22.88 36.73
N GLU A 391 15.77 23.07 37.96
CA GLU A 391 14.37 23.44 38.23
C GLU A 391 14.00 24.78 37.57
N ASN A 392 14.91 25.76 37.62
CA ASN A 392 14.72 27.04 36.95
C ASN A 392 14.67 26.90 35.42
N VAL A 393 15.51 26.05 34.83
CA VAL A 393 15.52 25.75 33.38
C VAL A 393 14.21 25.10 32.95
N LEU A 394 13.71 24.10 33.69
CA LEU A 394 12.40 23.48 33.40
C LEU A 394 11.26 24.49 33.50
N LYS A 395 11.25 25.32 34.53
CA LYS A 395 10.22 26.36 34.69
C LYS A 395 10.25 27.39 33.56
N LYS A 396 11.44 27.93 33.24
CA LYS A 396 11.59 28.97 32.19
C LYS A 396 11.38 28.44 30.78
N SER A 397 11.79 27.21 30.49
CA SER A 397 11.50 26.56 29.20
C SER A 397 10.00 26.32 29.02
N LEU A 398 9.28 25.89 30.07
CA LEU A 398 7.82 25.80 30.03
C LEU A 398 7.17 27.18 29.85
N GLU A 399 7.62 28.19 30.57
CA GLU A 399 7.14 29.57 30.38
C GLU A 399 7.37 30.09 28.96
N SER A 400 8.51 29.76 28.36
CA SER A 400 8.83 30.11 26.97
C SER A 400 7.92 29.37 26.00
N ALA A 401 7.72 28.06 26.19
CA ALA A 401 6.80 27.25 25.38
C ALA A 401 5.35 27.74 25.46
N ARG A 402 4.93 28.31 26.61
CA ARG A 402 3.61 28.96 26.77
C ARG A 402 3.52 30.31 26.06
N LYS A 403 4.58 31.11 26.09
CA LYS A 403 4.65 32.44 25.46
C LYS A 403 4.66 32.38 23.94
N GLU A 404 4.96 31.22 23.36
CA GLU A 404 5.08 30.95 21.93
C GLU A 404 3.74 30.98 21.17
N ARG A 405 2.89 32.02 21.33
CA ARG A 405 1.53 32.11 20.72
C ARG A 405 1.33 33.31 19.77
N ILE A 406 0.88 32.97 18.55
CA ILE A 406 0.05 33.75 17.59
C ILE A 406 0.73 34.95 16.91
N GLU A 407 1.69 34.73 16.02
CA GLU A 407 1.89 35.65 14.89
C GLU A 407 1.49 34.95 13.57
N GLU A 408 0.25 35.17 13.16
CA GLU A 408 -0.34 34.71 11.88
C GLU A 408 0.27 35.38 10.63
N ARG A 409 1.55 35.78 10.65
CA ARG A 409 2.20 36.42 9.50
C ARG A 409 3.24 35.53 8.84
N GLY A 410 2.75 34.72 7.91
CA GLY A 410 3.34 34.55 6.58
C GLY A 410 4.68 33.83 6.43
N GLU A 411 5.61 33.85 7.38
CA GLU A 411 6.92 33.24 7.24
C GLU A 411 7.49 32.67 8.55
N LYS A 412 7.71 31.34 8.53
CA LYS A 412 8.62 30.51 9.36
C LYS A 412 8.11 29.85 10.66
N LYS A 413 7.35 28.75 10.48
CA LYS A 413 7.75 27.34 10.75
C LYS A 413 8.58 26.93 12.00
N LYS A 414 8.59 27.69 13.12
CA LYS A 414 9.36 27.31 14.33
C LYS A 414 8.56 27.06 15.61
N GLU A 415 7.25 27.33 15.60
CA GLU A 415 6.42 27.47 16.81
C GLU A 415 6.04 26.16 17.53
N ALA A 416 6.25 24.99 16.93
CA ALA A 416 5.93 23.70 17.55
C ALA A 416 7.10 23.12 18.38
N SER A 417 8.34 23.58 18.16
CA SER A 417 9.54 22.82 18.54
C SER A 417 9.77 22.65 20.04
N LEU A 418 9.49 23.64 20.90
CA LEU A 418 9.91 23.59 22.30
C LEU A 418 9.05 22.62 23.14
N TRP A 419 7.75 22.49 22.84
CA TRP A 419 6.89 21.49 23.47
C TRP A 419 7.37 20.06 23.17
N PHE A 420 7.77 19.78 21.93
CA PHE A 420 8.32 18.47 21.57
C PHE A 420 9.73 18.23 22.15
N ILE A 421 10.56 19.26 22.27
CA ILE A 421 11.87 19.16 22.96
C ILE A 421 11.68 18.84 24.44
N LEU A 422 10.73 19.49 25.13
CA LEU A 422 10.37 19.17 26.51
C LEU A 422 9.85 17.74 26.62
N LEU A 423 9.00 17.29 25.68
CA LEU A 423 8.52 15.91 25.67
C LEU A 423 9.67 14.90 25.48
N LYS A 424 10.59 15.14 24.53
CA LYS A 424 11.79 14.33 24.35
C LYS A 424 12.59 14.24 25.65
N PHE A 425 12.78 15.37 26.35
CA PHE A 425 13.48 15.39 27.63
C PHE A 425 12.79 14.49 28.68
N TYR A 426 11.46 14.48 28.70
CA TYR A 426 10.66 13.62 29.58
C TYR A 426 10.52 12.16 29.11
N ARG A 427 11.27 11.69 28.10
CA ARG A 427 11.27 10.26 27.72
C ARG A 427 11.74 9.33 28.85
N ASN A 428 12.51 9.85 29.81
CA ASN A 428 12.96 9.11 31.00
C ASN A 428 11.94 9.22 32.15
N PRO A 429 11.34 8.11 32.63
CA PRO A 429 10.36 8.12 33.72
C PRO A 429 10.86 8.74 35.03
N GLU A 430 12.16 8.63 35.34
CA GLU A 430 12.72 9.24 36.56
C GLU A 430 12.67 10.78 36.50
N VAL A 431 12.79 11.36 35.30
CA VAL A 431 12.66 12.81 35.09
C VAL A 431 11.20 13.24 35.22
N GLN A 432 10.25 12.40 34.77
CA GLN A 432 8.82 12.64 34.95
C GLN A 432 8.44 12.69 36.44
N LYS A 433 9.04 11.81 37.26
CA LYS A 433 8.82 11.77 38.72
C LYS A 433 9.37 12.99 39.45
N LYS A 434 10.48 13.58 38.98
CA LYS A 434 11.07 14.79 39.58
C LYS A 434 10.20 16.03 39.38
N SER A 435 9.58 16.19 38.20
CA SER A 435 8.77 17.38 37.89
C SER A 435 7.40 17.02 37.25
N PRO A 436 6.53 16.29 37.97
CA PRO A 436 5.32 15.69 37.40
C PRO A 436 4.31 16.71 36.90
N LYS A 437 4.27 17.91 37.49
CA LYS A 437 3.37 19.00 37.05
C LYS A 437 3.75 19.55 35.68
N ILE A 438 5.05 19.79 35.45
CA ILE A 438 5.56 20.33 34.19
C ILE A 438 5.41 19.29 33.09
N PHE A 439 5.74 18.03 33.39
CA PHE A 439 5.54 16.93 32.46
C PHE A 439 4.07 16.76 32.07
N LYS A 440 3.15 16.72 33.04
CA LYS A 440 1.72 16.57 32.77
C LYS A 440 1.21 17.65 31.81
N GLU A 441 1.57 18.90 32.04
CA GLU A 441 1.18 20.00 31.16
C GLU A 441 1.82 19.89 29.76
N THR A 442 3.10 19.54 29.69
CA THR A 442 3.81 19.30 28.42
C THR A 442 3.12 18.22 27.60
N PHE A 443 2.82 17.08 28.25
CA PHE A 443 2.17 15.96 27.62
C PHE A 443 0.75 16.30 27.17
N GLU A 444 -0.06 16.93 28.02
CA GLU A 444 -1.42 17.37 27.66
C GLU A 444 -1.40 18.31 26.45
N LYS A 445 -0.42 19.21 26.38
CA LYS A 445 -0.29 20.14 25.27
C LYS A 445 0.08 19.45 23.96
N VAL A 446 1.04 18.53 23.98
CA VAL A 446 1.44 17.76 22.80
C VAL A 446 0.33 16.79 22.38
N SER A 447 -0.31 16.10 23.33
CA SER A 447 -1.49 15.25 23.11
C SER A 447 -2.61 16.03 22.41
N GLN A 448 -2.89 17.27 22.86
CA GLN A 448 -3.87 18.12 22.19
C GLN A 448 -3.44 18.46 20.75
N MET A 449 -2.16 18.74 20.50
CA MET A 449 -1.65 18.98 19.14
C MET A 449 -1.81 17.75 18.22
N ILE A 450 -1.58 16.54 18.75
CA ILE A 450 -1.85 15.28 18.05
C ILE A 450 -3.33 15.17 17.73
N LYS A 451 -4.22 15.49 18.69
CA LYS A 451 -5.69 15.40 18.53
C LYS A 451 -6.26 16.39 17.51
N ASP A 452 -5.81 17.65 17.52
CA ASP A 452 -6.35 18.77 16.73
C ASP A 452 -6.03 18.72 15.21
N ASP A 453 -5.60 17.57 14.67
CA ASP A 453 -5.22 17.40 13.25
C ASP A 453 -4.11 18.33 12.74
N LYS A 454 -3.34 18.94 13.66
CA LYS A 454 -2.16 19.74 13.32
C LYS A 454 -0.93 18.89 12.96
N LEU A 455 -1.08 17.57 12.90
CA LEU A 455 -0.02 16.64 12.55
C LEU A 455 0.57 16.91 11.17
N ASP A 456 -0.24 17.37 10.22
CA ASP A 456 0.21 17.77 8.88
C ASP A 456 1.28 18.87 8.88
N PHE A 457 1.40 19.60 9.99
CA PHE A 457 2.37 20.68 10.15
C PHE A 457 3.60 20.31 11.00
N LEU A 458 3.64 19.11 11.59
CA LEU A 458 4.81 18.65 12.34
C LEU A 458 5.97 18.34 11.41
N SER A 459 7.15 18.79 11.81
CA SER A 459 8.43 18.44 11.20
C SER A 459 8.83 17.00 11.49
N ILE A 460 9.75 16.46 10.67
CA ILE A 460 10.34 15.13 10.87
C ILE A 460 10.97 15.00 12.27
N GLU A 461 11.62 16.08 12.75
CA GLU A 461 12.27 16.10 14.06
C GLU A 461 11.27 15.98 15.20
N GLU A 462 10.12 16.66 15.12
CA GLU A 462 9.06 16.61 16.15
C GLU A 462 8.37 15.24 16.20
N VAL A 463 8.12 14.64 15.04
CA VAL A 463 7.61 13.26 14.97
C VAL A 463 8.65 12.27 15.51
N SER A 464 9.94 12.49 15.25
CA SER A 464 11.01 11.69 15.84
C SER A 464 11.01 11.81 17.37
N TYR A 465 10.82 13.01 17.92
CA TYR A 465 10.72 13.23 19.37
C TYR A 465 9.52 12.52 20.01
N LEU A 466 8.38 12.45 19.31
CA LEU A 466 7.24 11.63 19.74
C LEU A 466 7.61 10.16 19.81
N PHE A 467 8.19 9.60 18.74
CA PHE A 467 8.59 8.18 18.74
C PHE A 467 9.67 7.88 19.78
N GLU A 468 10.64 8.77 19.99
CA GLU A 468 11.64 8.67 21.06
C GLU A 468 11.02 8.66 22.46
N PHE A 469 10.00 9.49 22.70
CA PHE A 469 9.25 9.47 23.96
C PHE A 469 8.57 8.12 24.19
N TYR A 470 7.96 7.57 23.14
CA TYR A 470 7.28 6.28 23.20
C TYR A 470 8.24 5.08 23.14
N LYS A 471 9.52 5.21 22.83
CA LYS A 471 10.46 4.06 22.90
C LYS A 471 10.50 3.41 24.28
N ASN A 472 10.22 4.18 25.34
CA ASN A 472 10.07 3.65 26.69
C ASN A 472 8.74 2.88 26.84
N LEU A 473 8.80 1.60 27.23
CA LEU A 473 7.63 0.72 27.41
C LEU A 473 6.60 1.26 28.42
N GLU A 474 7.05 1.88 29.51
CA GLU A 474 6.18 2.46 30.53
C GLU A 474 5.36 3.62 29.94
N ASN A 475 5.99 4.49 29.14
CA ASN A 475 5.29 5.57 28.43
C ASN A 475 4.28 5.02 27.41
N GLN A 476 4.61 3.96 26.66
CA GLN A 476 3.64 3.32 25.76
C GLN A 476 2.42 2.81 26.51
N ARG A 477 2.63 2.22 27.68
CA ARG A 477 1.55 1.66 28.51
C ARG A 477 0.68 2.75 29.11
N LEU A 478 1.29 3.81 29.62
CA LEU A 478 0.59 4.92 30.28
C LEU A 478 -0.16 5.83 29.30
N TYR A 479 0.32 5.93 28.06
CA TYR A 479 -0.14 6.90 27.06
C TYR A 479 -0.51 6.24 25.72
N SER A 480 -1.08 5.03 25.78
CA SER A 480 -1.37 4.20 24.61
C SER A 480 -2.39 4.81 23.65
N GLU A 481 -3.36 5.57 24.16
CA GLU A 481 -4.38 6.24 23.33
C GLU A 481 -3.75 7.26 22.38
N ASP A 482 -2.86 8.12 22.89
CA ASP A 482 -2.16 9.13 22.09
C ASP A 482 -1.18 8.51 21.09
N LEU A 483 -0.52 7.41 21.49
CA LEU A 483 0.33 6.62 20.59
C LEU A 483 -0.48 6.01 19.44
N ASN A 484 -1.63 5.41 19.73
CA ASN A 484 -2.51 4.83 18.71
C ASN A 484 -3.01 5.90 17.74
N LEU A 485 -3.38 7.07 18.26
CA LEU A 485 -3.81 8.21 17.44
C LEU A 485 -2.68 8.74 16.55
N LEU A 486 -1.46 8.84 17.08
CA LEU A 486 -0.27 9.21 16.30
C LEU A 486 -0.03 8.21 15.15
N ILE A 487 -0.11 6.91 15.45
CA ILE A 487 0.08 5.83 14.47
C ILE A 487 -1.00 5.90 13.37
N GLU A 488 -2.27 6.07 13.75
CA GLU A 488 -3.39 6.20 12.81
C GLU A 488 -3.21 7.41 11.87
N LYS A 489 -2.79 8.55 12.43
CA LYS A 489 -2.62 9.78 11.64
C LYS A 489 -1.41 9.73 10.72
N GLU A 490 -0.29 9.15 11.14
CA GLU A 490 0.86 8.92 10.25
C GLU A 490 0.50 7.99 9.09
N LYS A 491 -0.39 7.01 9.30
CA LYS A 491 -0.96 6.18 8.20
C LYS A 491 -1.79 7.01 7.21
N ILE A 492 -2.61 7.95 7.70
CA ILE A 492 -3.40 8.84 6.82
C ILE A 492 -2.47 9.74 6.00
N ARG A 493 -1.38 10.23 6.59
CA ARG A 493 -0.32 10.98 5.89
C ARG A 493 0.36 10.15 4.81
N GLU A 494 0.72 8.90 5.11
CA GLU A 494 1.32 7.95 4.18
C GLU A 494 0.43 7.73 2.94
N ILE A 495 -0.89 7.63 3.13
CA ILE A 495 -1.87 7.47 2.05
C ILE A 495 -2.02 8.77 1.21
N ARG A 496 -1.80 9.95 1.81
CA ARG A 496 -2.07 11.26 1.17
C ARG A 496 -0.88 11.88 0.44
N GLY A 497 0.34 11.44 0.67
CA GLY A 497 1.49 12.04 -0.01
C GLY A 497 2.78 11.26 0.17
N GLY A 498 3.36 10.82 -0.95
CA GLY A 498 4.67 10.16 -1.01
C GLY A 498 5.84 11.08 -0.70
N PHE A 499 5.81 11.84 0.40
CA PHE A 499 6.99 12.58 0.91
C PHE A 499 7.75 11.72 1.92
N PHE A 500 8.58 10.88 1.30
CA PHE A 500 9.69 10.00 1.65
C PHE A 500 10.44 10.12 3.01
N LEU A 501 10.72 8.92 3.56
CA LEU A 501 11.90 8.45 4.32
C LEU A 501 12.20 9.01 5.73
N GLY A 502 11.93 10.27 6.02
CA GLY A 502 12.28 10.87 7.32
C GLY A 502 11.50 10.26 8.51
N HIS A 503 10.17 10.26 8.40
CA HIS A 503 9.26 9.66 9.38
C HIS A 503 9.42 8.13 9.46
N PHE A 504 9.75 7.53 8.33
CA PHE A 504 9.90 6.10 8.14
C PHE A 504 11.00 5.47 9.02
N SER A 505 12.15 6.15 9.12
CA SER A 505 13.26 5.68 9.97
C SER A 505 12.91 5.73 11.46
N SER A 506 12.26 6.79 11.92
CA SER A 506 11.81 6.93 13.31
C SER A 506 10.75 5.88 13.66
N PHE A 507 9.86 5.60 12.71
CA PHE A 507 8.85 4.56 12.82
C PHE A 507 9.45 3.16 12.89
N LEU A 508 10.36 2.82 11.97
CA LEU A 508 11.10 1.54 12.00
C LEU A 508 11.88 1.36 13.29
N ASN A 509 12.57 2.40 13.76
CA ASN A 509 13.32 2.39 15.01
C ASN A 509 12.43 2.15 16.23
N PHE A 510 11.19 2.63 16.19
CA PHE A 510 10.22 2.43 17.26
C PHE A 510 9.73 0.95 17.33
N PHE A 511 9.59 0.26 16.20
CA PHE A 511 9.15 -1.16 16.15
C PHE A 511 10.28 -2.20 16.09
N GLN A 512 11.53 -1.73 16.15
CA GLN A 512 12.72 -2.57 16.02
C GLN A 512 13.07 -3.38 17.27
N ASP A 513 12.65 -2.94 18.45
CA ASP A 513 12.99 -3.57 19.71
C ASP A 513 12.33 -4.96 19.83
N PRO A 514 13.10 -6.07 19.84
CA PRO A 514 12.57 -7.41 20.01
C PRO A 514 11.79 -7.61 21.32
N GLU A 515 12.10 -6.86 22.37
CA GLU A 515 11.39 -6.94 23.66
C GLU A 515 9.97 -6.36 23.56
N THR A 516 9.76 -5.35 22.72
CA THR A 516 8.41 -4.82 22.39
C THR A 516 7.60 -5.77 21.49
N ARG A 517 8.25 -6.76 20.86
CA ARG A 517 7.65 -7.75 19.96
C ARG A 517 7.21 -9.04 20.66
N ALA A 518 7.41 -9.16 21.97
CA ALA A 518 7.20 -10.41 22.69
C ALA A 518 5.82 -11.03 22.34
N PRO A 519 5.79 -12.22 21.72
CA PRO A 519 4.56 -12.82 21.25
C PRO A 519 3.73 -13.31 22.44
N PHE A 520 2.51 -12.78 22.55
CA PHE A 520 1.47 -13.49 23.28
C PHE A 520 0.90 -14.55 22.32
N ASP A 521 1.15 -15.84 22.59
CA ASP A 521 0.74 -16.96 21.71
C ASP A 521 -0.73 -16.86 21.19
N PRO A 522 -1.73 -16.48 22.02
CA PRO A 522 -3.11 -16.26 21.55
C PRO A 522 -3.29 -15.11 20.55
N LEU A 523 -2.46 -14.06 20.61
CA LEU A 523 -2.52 -12.92 19.70
C LEU A 523 -1.93 -13.25 18.32
N ILE A 524 -1.01 -14.22 18.23
CA ILE A 524 -0.46 -14.66 16.95
C ILE A 524 -1.56 -15.29 16.09
N GLU A 525 -2.42 -16.13 16.68
CA GLU A 525 -3.54 -16.75 15.95
C GLU A 525 -4.53 -15.69 15.42
N ILE A 526 -4.89 -14.74 16.28
CA ILE A 526 -5.76 -13.61 15.93
C ILE A 526 -5.12 -12.75 14.82
N LYS A 527 -3.83 -12.40 14.95
CA LYS A 527 -3.07 -11.65 13.94
C LYS A 527 -3.08 -12.36 12.59
N ASN A 528 -2.73 -13.64 12.57
CA ASN A 528 -2.65 -14.43 11.35
C ASN A 528 -4.01 -14.53 10.65
N LYS A 529 -5.07 -14.67 11.44
CA LYS A 529 -6.45 -14.73 10.93
C LYS A 529 -6.88 -13.41 10.29
N ILE A 530 -6.53 -12.28 10.90
CA ILE A 530 -6.73 -10.94 10.33
C ILE A 530 -5.99 -10.83 9.01
N LEU A 531 -4.68 -11.09 8.99
CA LEU A 531 -3.85 -10.96 7.77
C LEU A 531 -4.38 -11.85 6.63
N GLN A 532 -4.79 -13.09 6.93
CA GLN A 532 -5.40 -13.97 5.92
C GLN A 532 -6.75 -13.46 5.42
N SER A 533 -7.57 -12.85 6.29
CA SER A 533 -8.85 -12.28 5.90
C SER A 533 -8.70 -11.08 4.95
N ILE A 534 -7.70 -10.24 5.19
CA ILE A 534 -7.38 -9.09 4.34
C ILE A 534 -6.96 -9.56 2.95
N LYS A 535 -6.11 -10.58 2.90
CA LYS A 535 -5.69 -11.23 1.64
C LYS A 535 -6.86 -11.89 0.89
N SER A 536 -7.99 -12.13 1.54
CA SER A 536 -9.19 -12.68 0.90
C SER A 536 -10.07 -11.64 0.19
N ILE A 537 -9.85 -10.34 0.45
CA ILE A 537 -10.52 -9.24 -0.27
C ILE A 537 -10.02 -9.23 -1.73
N SER A 538 -10.95 -9.37 -2.67
CA SER A 538 -10.68 -9.53 -4.09
C SER A 538 -10.23 -8.25 -4.79
N ASP A 539 -10.74 -7.10 -4.37
CA ASP A 539 -10.27 -5.78 -4.82
C ASP A 539 -9.11 -5.32 -3.94
N GLU A 540 -7.91 -5.25 -4.52
CA GLU A 540 -6.70 -4.84 -3.80
C GLU A 540 -6.78 -3.39 -3.31
N ASN A 541 -7.53 -2.53 -4.01
CA ASN A 541 -7.69 -1.12 -3.62
C ASN A 541 -8.50 -0.95 -2.33
N LEU A 542 -9.17 -2.01 -1.87
CA LEU A 542 -9.95 -2.01 -0.64
C LEU A 542 -9.21 -2.57 0.57
N ARG A 543 -8.00 -3.11 0.39
CA ARG A 543 -7.20 -3.65 1.50
C ARG A 543 -6.74 -2.53 2.45
N ASP A 544 -6.07 -1.50 1.95
CA ASP A 544 -5.56 -0.39 2.78
C ASP A 544 -6.68 0.36 3.52
N PRO A 545 -7.81 0.68 2.84
CA PRO A 545 -8.93 1.31 3.51
C PRO A 545 -9.62 0.38 4.51
N PHE A 546 -9.67 -0.93 4.25
CA PHE A 546 -10.18 -1.89 5.23
C PHE A 546 -9.32 -1.97 6.49
N TYR A 547 -7.99 -1.81 6.40
CA TYR A 547 -7.15 -1.72 7.60
C TYR A 547 -7.58 -0.56 8.50
N LEU A 548 -8.03 0.58 7.96
CA LEU A 548 -8.54 1.70 8.78
C LEU A 548 -9.81 1.29 9.55
N GLU A 549 -10.75 0.64 8.87
CA GLU A 549 -11.98 0.15 9.49
C GLU A 549 -11.70 -0.94 10.54
N LEU A 550 -10.71 -1.80 10.28
CA LEU A 550 -10.20 -2.78 11.24
C LEU A 550 -9.58 -2.11 12.46
N PHE A 551 -8.77 -1.06 12.30
CA PHE A 551 -8.17 -0.36 13.44
C PHE A 551 -9.21 0.38 14.27
N LYS A 552 -10.20 1.00 13.61
CA LYS A 552 -11.37 1.59 14.27
C LYS A 552 -12.10 0.55 15.12
N TYR A 553 -12.36 -0.62 14.55
CA TYR A 553 -12.97 -1.73 15.26
C TYR A 553 -12.09 -2.24 16.41
N LEU A 554 -10.80 -2.45 16.17
CA LEU A 554 -9.86 -2.91 17.20
C LEU A 554 -9.78 -1.94 18.37
N SER A 555 -9.93 -0.63 18.11
CA SER A 555 -9.96 0.46 19.09
C SER A 555 -11.20 0.45 19.98
N GLU A 556 -12.27 -0.25 19.60
CA GLU A 556 -13.42 -0.47 20.49
C GLU A 556 -13.04 -1.36 21.68
N LYS A 557 -13.80 -1.27 22.79
CA LYS A 557 -13.61 -2.16 23.94
C LYS A 557 -13.92 -3.59 23.50
N ASN A 558 -13.02 -4.51 23.86
CA ASN A 558 -13.19 -5.95 23.72
C ASN A 558 -13.37 -6.54 22.29
N SER A 559 -12.94 -5.80 21.28
CA SER A 559 -12.96 -6.13 19.84
C SER A 559 -12.37 -7.50 19.41
N LEU A 560 -11.55 -8.15 20.24
CA LEU A 560 -10.85 -9.39 19.89
C LEU A 560 -11.75 -10.62 19.75
N PHE A 561 -12.92 -10.64 20.40
CA PHE A 561 -13.78 -11.84 20.42
C PHE A 561 -14.37 -12.19 19.06
N LEU A 562 -14.91 -11.21 18.33
CA LEU A 562 -15.44 -11.45 16.99
C LEU A 562 -14.35 -12.03 16.09
N ILE A 563 -13.12 -11.52 16.21
CA ILE A 563 -11.98 -11.97 15.41
C ILE A 563 -11.60 -13.40 15.81
N ALA A 564 -11.49 -13.69 17.10
CA ALA A 564 -11.11 -15.01 17.61
C ALA A 564 -12.00 -16.13 17.07
N PHE A 565 -13.31 -15.88 16.93
CA PHE A 565 -14.27 -16.94 16.60
C PHE A 565 -14.89 -16.88 15.19
N SER A 566 -14.82 -15.75 14.47
CA SER A 566 -15.39 -15.64 13.11
C SER A 566 -14.64 -16.48 12.07
N SER A 567 -15.24 -16.84 10.93
CA SER A 567 -14.44 -17.43 9.85
C SER A 567 -13.55 -16.37 9.18
N ARG A 568 -12.36 -16.75 8.69
CA ARG A 568 -11.48 -15.81 7.94
C ARG A 568 -12.15 -15.20 6.71
N LYS A 569 -13.17 -15.87 6.13
CA LYS A 569 -13.88 -15.43 4.93
C LYS A 569 -14.98 -14.40 5.23
N ASP A 570 -15.51 -14.43 6.44
CA ASP A 570 -16.64 -13.56 6.84
C ASP A 570 -16.16 -12.34 7.62
N LEU A 571 -14.94 -12.41 8.17
CA LEU A 571 -14.37 -11.39 9.04
C LEU A 571 -14.43 -9.95 8.45
N PRO A 572 -14.12 -9.70 7.16
CA PRO A 572 -14.22 -8.35 6.62
C PRO A 572 -15.64 -7.78 6.63
N LEU A 573 -16.62 -8.61 6.24
CA LEU A 573 -18.03 -8.20 6.21
C LEU A 573 -18.57 -7.96 7.64
N LEU A 574 -18.16 -8.79 8.60
CA LEU A 574 -18.59 -8.68 10.00
C LEU A 574 -18.03 -7.42 10.66
N ILE A 575 -16.76 -7.09 10.43
CA ILE A 575 -16.13 -5.86 10.95
C ILE A 575 -16.79 -4.62 10.34
N LEU A 576 -16.91 -4.57 9.00
CA LEU A 576 -17.53 -3.44 8.33
C LEU A 576 -19.01 -3.27 8.73
N GLY A 577 -19.75 -4.38 8.81
CA GLY A 577 -21.13 -4.36 9.27
C GLY A 577 -21.27 -3.87 10.71
N LYS A 578 -20.39 -4.32 11.61
CA LYS A 578 -20.33 -3.82 13.00
C LYS A 578 -20.08 -2.32 13.05
N ASN A 579 -19.13 -1.81 12.27
CA ASN A 579 -18.84 -0.38 12.16
C ASN A 579 -20.05 0.42 11.62
N LEU A 580 -20.88 -0.19 10.77
CA LEU A 580 -22.14 0.38 10.30
C LEU A 580 -23.30 0.29 11.30
N GLY A 581 -23.12 -0.36 12.45
CA GLY A 581 -24.18 -0.56 13.46
C GLY A 581 -25.05 -1.81 13.24
N LEU A 582 -24.67 -2.68 12.30
CA LEU A 582 -25.33 -3.96 12.08
C LEU A 582 -24.83 -4.99 13.10
N ASP A 583 -25.74 -5.85 13.56
CA ASP A 583 -25.40 -6.97 14.43
C ASP A 583 -24.63 -8.04 13.63
N PRO A 584 -23.39 -8.39 14.02
CA PRO A 584 -22.62 -9.46 13.37
C PRO A 584 -23.35 -10.80 13.32
N LEU A 585 -24.18 -11.12 14.32
CA LEU A 585 -24.98 -12.36 14.33
C LEU A 585 -25.99 -12.39 13.19
N VAL A 586 -26.61 -11.26 12.87
CA VAL A 586 -27.54 -11.14 11.74
C VAL A 586 -26.81 -11.38 10.43
N ILE A 587 -25.63 -10.78 10.26
CA ILE A 587 -24.81 -10.94 9.05
C ILE A 587 -24.39 -12.41 8.85
N GLN A 588 -24.05 -13.13 9.93
CA GLN A 588 -23.70 -14.55 9.87
C GLN A 588 -24.86 -15.43 9.35
N THR A 589 -26.12 -14.97 9.46
CA THR A 589 -27.28 -15.71 8.93
C THR A 589 -27.55 -15.53 7.44
N TRP A 590 -26.87 -14.60 6.75
CA TRP A 590 -27.20 -14.24 5.36
C TRP A 590 -26.77 -15.26 4.28
N ASN A 591 -26.11 -16.36 4.65
CA ASN A 591 -25.69 -17.45 3.76
C ASN A 591 -25.16 -16.99 2.39
N LEU A 592 -24.31 -15.96 2.37
CA LEU A 592 -23.88 -15.30 1.14
C LEU A 592 -22.86 -16.12 0.35
N SER A 593 -23.00 -16.14 -0.98
CA SER A 593 -21.97 -16.61 -1.91
C SER A 593 -20.75 -15.66 -1.92
N LYS A 594 -19.62 -16.11 -2.49
CA LYS A 594 -18.41 -15.28 -2.59
C LYS A 594 -18.67 -13.96 -3.33
N LYS A 595 -19.39 -14.00 -4.45
CA LYS A 595 -19.69 -12.80 -5.26
C LYS A 595 -20.54 -11.79 -4.49
N GLU A 596 -21.52 -12.28 -3.73
CA GLU A 596 -22.40 -11.45 -2.91
C GLU A 596 -21.64 -10.80 -1.75
N LYS A 597 -20.72 -11.53 -1.10
CA LYS A 597 -19.81 -10.99 -0.08
C LYS A 597 -18.94 -9.87 -0.64
N ASP A 598 -18.28 -10.12 -1.78
CA ASP A 598 -17.42 -9.12 -2.43
C ASP A 598 -18.22 -7.84 -2.79
N THR A 599 -19.45 -8.00 -3.28
CA THR A 599 -20.34 -6.87 -3.60
C THR A 599 -20.68 -6.05 -2.35
N LEU A 600 -21.06 -6.73 -1.26
CA LEU A 600 -21.43 -6.06 -0.01
C LEU A 600 -20.24 -5.43 0.71
N ILE A 601 -19.04 -6.03 0.64
CA ILE A 601 -17.82 -5.44 1.20
C ILE A 601 -17.58 -4.05 0.59
N ASN A 602 -17.67 -3.93 -0.73
CA ASN A 602 -17.47 -2.65 -1.43
C ASN A 602 -18.51 -1.61 -1.00
N ILE A 603 -19.77 -2.01 -0.90
CA ILE A 603 -20.86 -1.13 -0.50
C ILE A 603 -20.70 -0.71 0.97
N PHE A 604 -20.41 -1.64 1.86
CA PHE A 604 -20.28 -1.39 3.29
C PHE A 604 -19.09 -0.47 3.57
N PHE A 605 -17.99 -0.67 2.85
CA PHE A 605 -16.85 0.24 2.91
C PHE A 605 -17.25 1.67 2.52
N SER A 606 -17.96 1.84 1.40
CA SER A 606 -18.42 3.15 0.94
C SER A 606 -19.38 3.82 1.93
N LEU A 607 -20.25 3.05 2.58
CA LEU A 607 -21.16 3.56 3.60
C LEU A 607 -20.43 3.92 4.90
N SER A 608 -19.47 3.08 5.34
CA SER A 608 -18.75 3.29 6.61
C SER A 608 -17.83 4.52 6.54
N SER A 609 -17.14 4.69 5.40
CA SER A 609 -16.30 5.87 5.14
C SER A 609 -17.08 7.19 5.11
N LYS A 610 -18.39 7.15 4.83
CA LYS A 610 -19.30 8.30 4.91
C LYS A 610 -19.92 8.49 6.30
N GLY A 611 -19.53 7.70 7.30
CA GLY A 611 -20.04 7.81 8.67
C GLY A 611 -21.49 7.37 8.84
N ILE A 612 -22.04 6.58 7.91
CA ILE A 612 -23.43 6.11 7.98
C ILE A 612 -23.58 5.09 9.12
N LYS A 613 -24.60 5.27 9.96
CA LYS A 613 -25.01 4.33 11.01
C LYS A 613 -26.42 3.81 10.73
N ILE A 614 -26.57 2.50 10.80
CA ILE A 614 -27.83 1.79 10.56
C ILE A 614 -28.40 1.42 11.93
N GLU A 615 -29.35 2.23 12.41
CA GLU A 615 -29.89 2.13 13.77
C GLU A 615 -31.17 1.28 13.88
N PHE A 616 -31.56 0.61 12.81
CA PHE A 616 -32.78 -0.21 12.78
C PHE A 616 -32.45 -1.69 12.56
N PRO A 617 -33.34 -2.61 12.98
CA PRO A 617 -33.15 -4.04 12.78
C PRO A 617 -33.11 -4.34 11.29
N SER A 618 -31.93 -4.61 10.73
CA SER A 618 -31.80 -4.91 9.31
C SER A 618 -32.43 -6.27 8.96
N LEU A 619 -33.10 -6.29 7.82
CA LEU A 619 -33.71 -7.38 7.06
C LEU A 619 -33.26 -8.79 7.49
N PHE A 620 -34.05 -9.40 8.36
CA PHE A 620 -33.87 -10.77 8.82
C PHE A 620 -34.28 -11.78 7.74
N TYR A 621 -33.55 -12.90 7.65
CA TYR A 621 -33.73 -13.98 6.68
C TYR A 621 -35.07 -14.73 6.90
N PRO A 622 -36.00 -14.84 5.93
CA PRO A 622 -37.14 -15.77 6.01
C PRO A 622 -36.73 -17.21 5.62
N ARG A 623 -37.41 -18.24 6.16
CA ARG A 623 -37.06 -19.67 5.92
C ARG A 623 -37.38 -20.12 4.48
N GLY A 624 -36.44 -20.81 3.83
CA GLY A 624 -36.64 -21.72 2.68
C GLY A 624 -35.55 -21.65 1.61
N ARG A 625 -34.99 -22.80 1.15
CA ARG A 625 -33.88 -22.86 0.16
C ARG A 625 -34.14 -22.12 -1.16
N GLU A 626 -35.40 -22.04 -1.61
CA GLU A 626 -35.78 -21.27 -2.82
C GLU A 626 -35.96 -19.76 -2.55
N SER A 627 -36.12 -19.36 -1.27
CA SER A 627 -36.28 -17.95 -0.86
C SER A 627 -34.94 -17.23 -0.58
N GLU A 628 -33.85 -17.98 -0.45
CA GLU A 628 -32.50 -17.50 -0.09
C GLU A 628 -31.92 -16.55 -1.14
N LYS A 629 -31.91 -16.96 -2.41
CA LYS A 629 -31.34 -16.17 -3.51
C LYS A 629 -32.09 -14.85 -3.70
N ARG A 630 -33.44 -14.91 -3.71
CA ARG A 630 -34.28 -13.73 -3.88
C ARG A 630 -34.15 -12.76 -2.69
N HIS A 631 -33.95 -13.27 -1.48
CA HIS A 631 -33.71 -12.43 -0.31
C HIS A 631 -32.36 -11.73 -0.39
N ASN A 632 -31.29 -12.44 -0.77
CA ASN A 632 -29.96 -11.85 -0.95
C ASN A 632 -29.95 -10.79 -2.06
N GLU A 633 -30.66 -11.05 -3.17
CA GLU A 633 -30.87 -10.05 -4.24
C GLU A 633 -31.54 -8.77 -3.70
N ILE A 634 -32.60 -8.92 -2.91
CA ILE A 634 -33.30 -7.79 -2.26
C ILE A 634 -32.40 -7.04 -1.29
N LEU A 635 -31.59 -7.75 -0.50
CA LEU A 635 -30.67 -7.17 0.47
C LEU A 635 -29.58 -6.36 -0.24
N ILE A 636 -28.95 -6.94 -1.26
CA ILE A 636 -27.93 -6.27 -2.07
C ILE A 636 -28.53 -5.07 -2.78
N GLU A 637 -29.73 -5.19 -3.34
CA GLU A 637 -30.44 -4.07 -3.95
C GLU A 637 -30.69 -2.94 -2.94
N TYR A 638 -31.14 -3.26 -1.72
CA TYR A 638 -31.35 -2.27 -0.67
C TYR A 638 -30.06 -1.49 -0.35
N PHE A 639 -28.96 -2.20 -0.08
CA PHE A 639 -27.69 -1.56 0.26
C PHE A 639 -27.08 -0.79 -0.91
N THR A 640 -27.25 -1.28 -2.14
CA THR A 640 -26.84 -0.59 -3.37
C THR A 640 -27.60 0.74 -3.49
N ASN A 641 -28.92 0.70 -3.30
CA ASN A 641 -29.77 1.88 -3.37
C ASN A 641 -29.47 2.85 -2.24
N LEU A 642 -29.24 2.36 -1.02
CA LEU A 642 -28.82 3.20 0.10
C LEU A 642 -27.49 3.90 -0.20
N ASN A 643 -26.51 3.17 -0.71
CA ASN A 643 -25.23 3.74 -1.11
C ASN A 643 -25.41 4.84 -2.16
N PHE A 644 -26.22 4.60 -3.18
CA PHE A 644 -26.58 5.62 -4.18
C PHE A 644 -27.19 6.87 -3.54
N LEU A 645 -28.15 6.74 -2.62
CA LEU A 645 -28.75 7.89 -1.95
C LEU A 645 -27.72 8.70 -1.17
N THR A 646 -26.75 8.06 -0.53
CA THR A 646 -25.66 8.73 0.19
C THR A 646 -24.62 9.38 -0.73
N MET A 647 -24.67 9.13 -2.05
CA MET A 647 -23.83 9.83 -3.04
C MET A 647 -24.47 11.12 -3.55
N LEU A 648 -25.75 11.36 -3.26
CA LEU A 648 -26.47 12.53 -3.76
C LEU A 648 -26.06 13.80 -3.01
N ALA A 649 -25.93 14.91 -3.74
CA ALA A 649 -25.54 16.20 -3.17
C ALA A 649 -26.64 16.78 -2.25
N LYS A 650 -26.31 16.96 -0.96
CA LYS A 650 -27.26 17.40 0.08
C LYS A 650 -27.92 18.74 -0.22
N ASN A 651 -27.19 19.65 -0.85
CA ASN A 651 -27.68 20.98 -1.25
C ASN A 651 -28.78 20.96 -2.33
N ILE A 652 -28.87 19.90 -3.13
CA ILE A 652 -29.90 19.76 -4.17
C ILE A 652 -31.03 18.85 -3.69
N PHE A 653 -30.67 17.66 -3.20
CA PHE A 653 -31.65 16.64 -2.90
C PHE A 653 -32.22 16.77 -1.48
N GLY A 654 -31.62 17.61 -0.63
CA GLY A 654 -32.00 17.80 0.76
C GLY A 654 -31.58 16.61 1.61
N ASN A 655 -32.41 16.30 2.61
CA ASN A 655 -32.14 15.25 3.60
C ASN A 655 -32.76 13.90 3.21
N LEU A 656 -32.88 13.56 1.92
CA LEU A 656 -33.59 12.34 1.47
C LEU A 656 -33.09 11.05 2.15
N ALA A 657 -31.79 10.94 2.42
CA ALA A 657 -31.25 9.81 3.17
C ALA A 657 -31.69 9.80 4.64
N GLU A 658 -31.70 10.96 5.32
CA GLU A 658 -32.20 11.09 6.69
C GLU A 658 -33.73 10.86 6.75
N ASP A 659 -34.47 11.38 5.77
CA ASP A 659 -35.92 11.16 5.61
C ASP A 659 -36.23 9.67 5.41
N HIS A 660 -35.43 8.99 4.58
CA HIS A 660 -35.48 7.53 4.41
C HIS A 660 -35.29 6.83 5.75
N PHE A 661 -34.23 7.16 6.49
CA PHE A 661 -33.97 6.54 7.78
C PHE A 661 -35.08 6.80 8.79
N LYS A 662 -35.63 8.01 8.83
CA LYS A 662 -36.80 8.35 9.66
C LYS A 662 -38.02 7.51 9.27
N ARG A 663 -38.30 7.39 7.97
CA ARG A 663 -39.44 6.62 7.48
C ARG A 663 -39.26 5.11 7.70
N VAL A 664 -38.05 4.59 7.51
CA VAL A 664 -37.71 3.21 7.86
C VAL A 664 -37.93 2.99 9.36
N LYS A 665 -37.54 3.92 10.22
CA LYS A 665 -37.80 3.85 11.68
C LYS A 665 -39.30 3.83 11.99
N GLU A 666 -40.11 4.63 11.31
CA GLU A 666 -41.58 4.61 11.43
C GLU A 666 -42.17 3.26 10.95
N ILE A 667 -41.69 2.70 9.84
CA ILE A 667 -42.12 1.39 9.34
C ILE A 667 -41.73 0.31 10.35
N VAL A 668 -40.51 0.34 10.87
CA VAL A 668 -40.02 -0.57 11.91
C VAL A 668 -40.91 -0.50 13.16
N GLN A 669 -41.26 0.70 13.62
CA GLN A 669 -42.19 0.90 14.74
C GLN A 669 -43.60 0.38 14.42
N LYS A 670 -44.15 0.71 13.24
CA LYS A 670 -45.49 0.30 12.79
C LYS A 670 -45.68 -1.22 12.81
N TYR A 671 -44.65 -1.97 12.40
CA TYR A 671 -44.68 -3.42 12.38
C TYR A 671 -44.13 -4.07 13.66
N ASN A 672 -43.80 -3.27 14.69
CA ASN A 672 -43.11 -3.73 15.91
C ASN A 672 -41.90 -4.62 15.59
N ILE A 673 -41.13 -4.21 14.59
CA ILE A 673 -39.87 -4.86 14.24
C ILE A 673 -38.80 -4.37 15.22
N SER A 674 -38.25 -5.32 15.94
CA SER A 674 -37.05 -5.17 16.76
C SER A 674 -36.00 -6.14 16.20
N GLN A 675 -34.76 -6.06 16.69
CA GLN A 675 -33.76 -7.09 16.39
C GLN A 675 -34.21 -8.50 16.83
N THR A 676 -35.20 -8.59 17.72
CA THR A 676 -35.75 -9.85 18.26
C THR A 676 -37.01 -10.35 17.54
N THR A 677 -37.49 -9.66 16.49
CA THR A 677 -38.78 -9.99 15.85
C THR A 677 -38.69 -11.28 15.00
N LYS A 678 -39.38 -12.33 15.47
CA LYS A 678 -39.30 -13.72 14.96
C LYS A 678 -39.72 -13.93 13.49
N LYS A 679 -40.70 -13.14 13.03
CA LYS A 679 -41.24 -13.20 11.66
C LYS A 679 -41.50 -11.79 11.19
N VAL A 680 -40.77 -11.41 10.15
CA VAL A 680 -41.03 -10.19 9.40
C VAL A 680 -42.10 -10.51 8.36
N THR A 681 -43.18 -9.73 8.34
CA THR A 681 -44.26 -9.95 7.38
C THR A 681 -43.78 -9.55 5.98
N PHE A 682 -44.31 -10.23 4.94
CA PHE A 682 -44.09 -9.79 3.56
C PHE A 682 -44.54 -8.33 3.37
N SER A 683 -45.57 -7.89 4.10
CA SER A 683 -46.03 -6.50 4.13
C SER A 683 -44.96 -5.52 4.61
N PHE A 684 -44.20 -5.85 5.66
CA PHE A 684 -43.07 -5.02 6.10
C PHE A 684 -41.99 -4.90 5.01
N LEU A 685 -41.54 -6.03 4.44
CA LEU A 685 -40.51 -6.03 3.40
C LEU A 685 -40.98 -5.25 2.16
N LYS A 686 -42.24 -5.46 1.77
CA LYS A 686 -42.88 -4.72 0.69
C LYS A 686 -42.97 -3.23 0.99
N GLU A 687 -43.20 -2.82 2.24
CA GLU A 687 -43.27 -1.41 2.63
C GLU A 687 -41.88 -0.75 2.68
N ILE A 688 -40.84 -1.46 3.14
CA ILE A 688 -39.45 -1.00 3.07
C ILE A 688 -38.99 -0.83 1.61
N LEU A 689 -39.29 -1.80 0.75
CA LEU A 689 -38.99 -1.70 -0.68
C LEU A 689 -39.85 -0.64 -1.37
N SER A 690 -41.11 -0.50 -0.99
CA SER A 690 -41.98 0.56 -1.48
C SER A 690 -41.47 1.93 -1.08
N GLU A 691 -40.91 2.08 0.12
CA GLU A 691 -40.30 3.34 0.55
C GLU A 691 -39.04 3.63 -0.26
N MET A 692 -38.16 2.63 -0.44
CA MET A 692 -36.98 2.80 -1.29
C MET A 692 -37.36 3.19 -2.73
N ASN A 693 -38.36 2.52 -3.30
CA ASN A 693 -38.91 2.87 -4.62
C ASN A 693 -39.49 4.28 -4.64
N ASN A 694 -40.22 4.69 -3.60
CA ASN A 694 -40.78 6.04 -3.47
C ASN A 694 -39.68 7.10 -3.44
N ILE A 695 -38.62 6.88 -2.68
CA ILE A 695 -37.47 7.79 -2.64
C ILE A 695 -36.78 7.84 -3.99
N GLN A 696 -36.62 6.71 -4.67
CA GLN A 696 -36.09 6.71 -6.04
C GLN A 696 -36.95 7.51 -7.00
N ARG A 697 -38.28 7.38 -6.93
CA ARG A 697 -39.19 8.25 -7.69
C ARG A 697 -38.95 9.71 -7.36
N LYS A 698 -38.85 10.07 -6.08
CA LYS A 698 -38.57 11.44 -5.64
C LYS A 698 -37.23 11.95 -6.16
N VAL A 699 -36.18 11.11 -6.16
CA VAL A 699 -34.87 11.45 -6.74
C VAL A 699 -35.03 11.70 -8.24
N CYS A 700 -35.71 10.82 -8.95
CA CYS A 700 -35.96 10.98 -10.39
C CYS A 700 -36.76 12.24 -10.72
N LEU A 701 -37.81 12.53 -9.94
CA LEU A 701 -38.63 13.73 -10.10
C LEU A 701 -37.82 14.99 -9.82
N LYS A 702 -37.15 15.06 -8.67
CA LYS A 702 -36.31 16.22 -8.31
C LYS A 702 -35.17 16.42 -9.30
N PHE A 703 -34.55 15.34 -9.76
CA PHE A 703 -33.51 15.41 -10.76
C PHE A 703 -34.09 15.89 -12.09
N GLY A 704 -35.22 15.34 -12.54
CA GLY A 704 -35.92 15.81 -13.73
C GLY A 704 -36.31 17.28 -13.67
N GLU A 705 -36.80 17.76 -12.51
CA GLU A 705 -37.09 19.17 -12.26
C GLU A 705 -35.82 20.04 -12.36
N LEU A 706 -34.72 19.60 -11.74
CA LEU A 706 -33.45 20.34 -11.72
C LEU A 706 -32.92 20.61 -13.14
N ILE A 707 -33.02 19.64 -14.04
CA ILE A 707 -32.54 19.76 -15.42
C ILE A 707 -33.66 20.00 -16.44
N SER A 708 -34.86 20.40 -15.98
CA SER A 708 -36.00 20.74 -16.85
C SER A 708 -36.39 19.64 -17.86
N LEU A 709 -36.46 18.38 -17.43
CA LEU A 709 -36.97 17.27 -18.23
C LEU A 709 -38.50 17.29 -18.31
N ASP A 710 -39.05 17.15 -19.52
CA ASP A 710 -40.51 17.03 -19.72
C ASP A 710 -41.07 15.79 -19.00
N LYS A 711 -42.23 15.97 -18.35
CA LYS A 711 -42.81 15.04 -17.37
C LYS A 711 -43.29 13.69 -17.93
N GLU A 712 -43.34 13.49 -19.24
CA GLU A 712 -43.98 12.31 -19.84
C GLU A 712 -42.99 11.17 -20.14
N GLY A 713 -43.09 10.11 -19.33
CA GLY A 713 -42.76 8.72 -19.73
C GLY A 713 -41.33 8.22 -19.49
N ASP A 714 -40.42 9.03 -18.95
CA ASP A 714 -38.97 8.69 -18.93
C ASP A 714 -38.42 8.20 -17.57
N GLU A 715 -39.26 8.05 -16.53
CA GLU A 715 -38.79 7.72 -15.17
C GLU A 715 -37.94 6.43 -15.13
N LYS A 716 -38.36 5.39 -15.84
CA LYS A 716 -37.63 4.11 -15.88
C LYS A 716 -36.27 4.25 -16.57
N ASN A 717 -36.22 4.98 -17.67
CA ASN A 717 -34.99 5.22 -18.42
C ASN A 717 -34.04 6.16 -17.67
N LEU A 718 -34.59 7.16 -16.99
CA LEU A 718 -33.86 8.10 -16.16
C LEU A 718 -33.29 7.39 -14.92
N MET A 719 -34.06 6.54 -14.25
CA MET A 719 -33.53 5.71 -13.15
C MET A 719 -32.43 4.76 -13.63
N LYS A 720 -32.61 4.15 -14.80
CA LYS A 720 -31.58 3.31 -15.41
C LYS A 720 -30.30 4.12 -15.66
N PHE A 721 -30.43 5.31 -16.25
CA PHE A 721 -29.32 6.25 -16.44
C PHE A 721 -28.67 6.60 -15.10
N LEU A 722 -29.43 6.96 -14.07
CA LEU A 722 -28.88 7.34 -12.77
C LEU A 722 -28.13 6.19 -12.07
N ARG A 723 -28.54 4.93 -12.26
CA ARG A 723 -27.90 3.76 -11.63
C ARG A 723 -26.70 3.24 -12.40
N GLU A 724 -26.78 3.22 -13.73
CA GLU A 724 -25.83 2.51 -14.59
C GLU A 724 -24.84 3.46 -15.27
N SER A 725 -25.12 4.75 -15.30
CA SER A 725 -24.25 5.72 -15.98
C SER A 725 -23.04 6.06 -15.11
N GLY A 726 -21.84 5.82 -15.66
CA GLY A 726 -20.60 6.40 -15.13
C GLY A 726 -20.54 7.93 -15.19
N LEU A 727 -21.53 8.60 -15.78
CA LEU A 727 -21.58 10.06 -15.95
C LEU A 727 -22.28 10.79 -14.81
N LEU A 728 -22.90 10.05 -13.88
CA LEU A 728 -23.71 10.61 -12.81
C LEU A 728 -23.02 11.73 -12.01
N PRO A 729 -21.76 11.57 -11.54
CA PRO A 729 -21.09 12.61 -10.78
C PRO A 729 -20.88 13.90 -11.60
N ILE A 730 -20.55 13.76 -12.89
CA ILE A 730 -20.31 14.89 -13.80
C ILE A 730 -21.60 15.66 -14.02
N VAL A 731 -22.69 14.95 -14.32
CA VAL A 731 -24.00 15.56 -14.56
C VAL A 731 -24.51 16.26 -13.31
N PHE A 732 -24.32 15.68 -12.11
CA PHE A 732 -24.70 16.35 -10.87
C PHE A 732 -23.90 17.63 -10.64
N ASN A 733 -22.58 17.58 -10.77
CA ASN A 733 -21.74 18.77 -10.59
C ASN A 733 -22.16 19.90 -11.55
N LEU A 734 -22.36 19.57 -12.83
CA LEU A 734 -22.83 20.54 -13.83
C LEU A 734 -24.21 21.10 -13.48
N ALA A 735 -25.15 20.25 -13.04
CA ALA A 735 -26.47 20.72 -12.63
C ALA A 735 -26.42 21.63 -11.40
N VAL A 736 -25.60 21.31 -10.39
CA VAL A 736 -25.34 22.23 -9.24
C VAL A 736 -24.82 23.56 -9.75
N HIS A 737 -23.77 23.55 -10.57
CA HIS A 737 -23.12 24.76 -11.02
C HIS A 737 -24.07 25.61 -11.86
N TYR A 738 -24.68 25.05 -12.90
CA TYR A 738 -25.59 25.78 -13.78
C TYR A 738 -26.82 26.32 -13.07
N SER A 739 -27.36 25.61 -12.07
CA SER A 739 -28.46 26.15 -11.26
C SER A 739 -28.12 27.48 -10.56
N ARG A 740 -26.84 27.75 -10.31
CA ARG A 740 -26.36 28.96 -9.63
C ARG A 740 -25.89 30.04 -10.60
N ILE A 741 -25.12 29.67 -11.63
CA ILE A 741 -24.36 30.65 -12.45
C ILE A 741 -24.79 30.72 -13.91
N TYR A 742 -25.54 29.73 -14.42
CA TYR A 742 -25.98 29.67 -15.81
C TYR A 742 -27.24 28.81 -15.99
N PRO A 743 -28.41 29.27 -15.50
CA PRO A 743 -29.64 28.48 -15.47
C PRO A 743 -30.09 28.00 -16.86
N GLU A 744 -29.81 28.76 -17.92
CA GLU A 744 -30.10 28.40 -19.30
C GLU A 744 -29.39 27.10 -19.73
N GLY A 745 -28.21 26.83 -19.15
CA GLY A 745 -27.47 25.59 -19.35
C GLY A 745 -28.18 24.35 -18.80
N LEU A 746 -29.08 24.48 -17.81
CA LEU A 746 -29.81 23.35 -17.24
C LEU A 746 -30.75 22.69 -18.26
N ALA A 747 -31.45 23.48 -19.07
CA ALA A 747 -32.33 22.95 -20.12
C ALA A 747 -31.53 22.21 -21.21
N VAL A 748 -30.32 22.69 -21.51
CA VAL A 748 -29.41 22.04 -22.47
C VAL A 748 -28.88 20.72 -21.89
N LEU A 749 -28.46 20.73 -20.61
CA LEU A 749 -28.04 19.52 -19.89
C LEU A 749 -29.19 18.50 -19.81
N GLY A 750 -30.43 18.96 -19.59
CA GLY A 750 -31.66 18.19 -19.64
C GLY A 750 -31.84 17.46 -20.97
N LYS A 751 -31.70 18.18 -22.09
CA LYS A 751 -31.78 17.58 -23.43
C LYS A 751 -30.75 16.48 -23.64
N ILE A 752 -29.51 16.69 -23.18
CA ILE A 752 -28.42 15.70 -23.27
C ILE A 752 -28.76 14.46 -22.45
N VAL A 753 -29.14 14.64 -21.18
CA VAL A 753 -29.49 13.54 -20.27
C VAL A 753 -30.70 12.77 -20.77
N SER A 754 -31.74 13.44 -21.27
CA SER A 754 -32.89 12.77 -21.89
C SER A 754 -32.48 11.91 -23.08
N ALA A 755 -31.62 12.45 -23.95
CA ALA A 755 -31.20 11.75 -25.15
C ALA A 755 -30.32 10.54 -24.82
N LEU A 756 -29.50 10.64 -23.75
CA LEU A 756 -28.73 9.54 -23.19
C LEU A 756 -29.63 8.47 -22.55
N ALA A 757 -30.61 8.88 -21.74
CA ALA A 757 -31.55 7.96 -21.10
C ALA A 757 -32.40 7.19 -22.11
N LYS A 758 -32.80 7.84 -23.21
CA LYS A 758 -33.58 7.24 -24.32
C LYS A 758 -32.73 6.53 -25.37
N ASP A 759 -31.41 6.50 -25.22
CA ASP A 759 -30.46 5.91 -26.17
C ASP A 759 -30.61 6.46 -27.62
N ASN A 760 -30.91 7.75 -27.76
CA ASN A 760 -31.11 8.42 -29.05
C ASN A 760 -30.23 9.68 -29.24
N TYR A 761 -29.19 9.82 -28.42
CA TYR A 761 -28.26 10.95 -28.42
C TYR A 761 -27.70 11.31 -29.80
N PHE A 762 -27.10 10.35 -30.51
CA PHE A 762 -26.51 10.62 -31.83
C PHE A 762 -27.57 11.00 -32.87
N GLN A 763 -28.76 10.42 -32.76
CA GLN A 763 -29.88 10.71 -33.66
C GLN A 763 -30.34 12.16 -33.51
N LYS A 764 -30.37 12.69 -32.28
CA LYS A 764 -30.65 14.10 -32.02
C LYS A 764 -29.52 15.03 -32.43
N ARG A 765 -28.26 14.65 -32.17
CA ARG A 765 -27.09 15.48 -32.48
C ARG A 765 -26.99 15.80 -33.97
N TYR A 766 -27.28 14.83 -34.84
CA TYR A 766 -27.15 14.97 -36.30
C TYR A 766 -28.50 15.10 -37.03
N ASP A 767 -29.57 15.53 -36.34
CA ASP A 767 -30.88 15.69 -36.96
C ASP A 767 -30.93 16.91 -37.90
N LEU A 768 -30.92 16.67 -39.22
CA LEU A 768 -31.02 17.73 -40.23
C LEU A 768 -32.38 18.45 -40.27
N LYS A 769 -33.42 17.94 -39.60
CA LYS A 769 -34.68 18.67 -39.41
C LYS A 769 -34.50 19.84 -38.45
N ASN A 770 -33.49 19.79 -37.58
CA ASN A 770 -33.10 20.90 -36.76
C ASN A 770 -32.32 21.93 -37.60
N SER A 771 -32.91 23.11 -37.77
CA SER A 771 -32.31 24.23 -38.53
C SER A 771 -30.88 24.58 -38.06
N LEU A 772 -30.61 24.51 -36.75
CA LEU A 772 -29.31 24.80 -36.18
C LEU A 772 -28.29 23.71 -36.54
N THR A 773 -28.65 22.43 -36.41
CA THR A 773 -27.81 21.31 -36.85
C THR A 773 -27.50 21.39 -38.34
N ARG A 774 -28.48 21.78 -39.17
CA ARG A 774 -28.29 22.00 -40.61
C ARG A 774 -27.29 23.12 -40.88
N GLU A 775 -27.33 24.21 -40.12
CA GLU A 775 -26.36 25.31 -40.22
C GLU A 775 -24.96 24.88 -39.74
N GLN A 776 -24.89 24.10 -38.66
CA GLN A 776 -23.64 23.52 -38.13
C GLN A 776 -22.92 22.64 -39.15
N LEU A 777 -23.67 21.83 -39.90
CA LEU A 777 -23.11 20.94 -40.92
C LEU A 777 -23.06 21.57 -42.31
N ALA A 778 -23.57 22.80 -42.48
CA ALA A 778 -23.59 23.49 -43.76
C ALA A 778 -22.22 23.54 -44.46
N PRO A 779 -21.07 23.73 -43.77
CA PRO A 779 -19.78 23.74 -44.46
C PRO A 779 -19.50 22.49 -45.32
N ILE A 780 -19.96 21.30 -44.92
CA ILE A 780 -19.75 20.06 -45.70
C ILE A 780 -20.95 19.67 -46.59
N LEU A 781 -22.11 20.29 -46.37
CA LEU A 781 -23.35 19.99 -47.10
C LEU A 781 -23.66 21.02 -48.19
N GLU A 782 -23.09 22.21 -48.11
CA GLU A 782 -23.33 23.28 -49.07
C GLU A 782 -22.81 22.84 -50.46
N LYS A 783 -23.64 23.00 -51.49
CA LYS A 783 -23.40 22.53 -52.87
C LYS A 783 -23.47 21.00 -53.05
N LYS A 784 -24.06 20.27 -52.10
CA LYS A 784 -24.33 18.83 -52.19
C LYS A 784 -25.82 18.55 -52.34
N ASN A 785 -26.17 17.41 -52.92
CA ASN A 785 -27.57 17.02 -53.10
C ASN A 785 -28.15 16.41 -51.81
N GLU A 786 -29.45 16.52 -51.57
CA GLU A 786 -30.08 15.94 -50.35
C GLU A 786 -29.89 14.42 -50.27
N SER A 787 -29.80 13.74 -51.42
CA SER A 787 -29.49 12.30 -51.49
C SER A 787 -28.09 11.95 -50.96
N GLU A 788 -27.16 12.90 -50.96
CA GLU A 788 -25.77 12.73 -50.51
C GLU A 788 -25.58 13.09 -49.03
N PHE A 789 -26.54 13.81 -48.42
CA PHE A 789 -26.39 14.35 -47.07
C PHE A 789 -26.13 13.26 -46.02
N GLN A 790 -26.86 12.15 -46.09
CA GLN A 790 -26.66 11.05 -45.13
C GLN A 790 -25.30 10.40 -45.30
N GLU A 791 -24.80 10.26 -46.52
CA GLU A 791 -23.46 9.72 -46.78
C GLU A 791 -22.37 10.64 -46.22
N ILE A 792 -22.49 11.95 -46.43
CA ILE A 792 -21.55 12.96 -45.91
C ILE A 792 -21.58 13.00 -44.38
N ILE A 793 -22.77 12.96 -43.76
CA ILE A 793 -22.93 12.92 -42.31
C ILE A 793 -22.31 11.64 -41.74
N ASN A 794 -22.56 10.50 -42.37
CA ASN A 794 -21.95 9.24 -41.95
C ASN A 794 -20.43 9.31 -42.04
N THR A 795 -19.89 9.94 -43.09
CA THR A 795 -18.45 10.19 -43.24
C THR A 795 -17.92 11.13 -42.14
N TRP A 796 -18.60 12.23 -41.83
CA TRP A 796 -18.24 13.12 -40.71
C TRP A 796 -18.28 12.39 -39.36
N ARG A 797 -19.24 11.48 -39.15
CA ARG A 797 -19.40 10.68 -37.93
C ARG A 797 -18.35 9.58 -37.77
N LYS A 798 -17.67 9.16 -38.85
CA LYS A 798 -16.65 8.10 -38.78
C LYS A 798 -15.61 8.42 -37.70
N GLY A 799 -15.19 7.38 -36.99
CA GLY A 799 -14.19 7.49 -35.92
C GLY A 799 -12.78 7.74 -36.43
N TYR A 800 -12.45 7.41 -37.69
CA TYR A 800 -11.09 7.45 -38.25
C TYR A 800 -10.03 6.95 -37.26
N PHE A 801 -9.89 5.63 -37.20
CA PHE A 801 -8.95 5.00 -36.28
C PHE A 801 -7.54 4.98 -36.87
N THR A 802 -6.56 5.30 -36.04
CA THR A 802 -5.15 5.08 -36.33
C THR A 802 -4.51 4.39 -35.14
N PHE A 803 -4.00 3.18 -35.37
CA PHE A 803 -3.25 2.43 -34.37
C PHE A 803 -1.76 2.65 -34.56
N LYS A 804 -1.04 2.69 -33.45
CA LYS A 804 0.41 2.56 -33.44
C LYS A 804 0.84 1.50 -32.44
N VAL A 805 1.62 0.55 -32.92
CA VAL A 805 2.26 -0.45 -32.06
C VAL A 805 3.66 0.07 -31.77
N PHE A 806 3.86 0.67 -30.59
CA PHE A 806 5.22 0.98 -30.19
C PHE A 806 5.96 -0.35 -29.94
N SER A 807 6.99 -0.60 -30.74
CA SER A 807 8.07 -1.52 -30.37
C SER A 807 8.63 -1.08 -29.01
N GLN A 808 9.29 -2.00 -28.31
CA GLN A 808 9.69 -1.95 -26.89
C GLN A 808 10.36 -0.66 -26.32
N GLU A 809 10.57 0.40 -27.10
CA GLU A 809 11.34 1.60 -26.76
C GLU A 809 10.64 2.63 -25.86
N LEU A 810 9.30 2.56 -25.68
CA LEU A 810 8.59 3.37 -24.67
C LEU A 810 8.24 2.58 -23.39
N LYS A 811 8.70 1.33 -23.27
CA LYS A 811 8.82 0.69 -21.96
C LYS A 811 10.02 1.35 -21.27
N GLU A 812 9.77 2.27 -20.36
CA GLU A 812 10.68 2.42 -19.21
C GLU A 812 11.05 1.01 -18.74
N LYS A 813 12.36 0.75 -18.68
CA LYS A 813 12.98 -0.55 -18.40
C LYS A 813 12.21 -1.37 -17.35
N LYS A 814 11.35 -2.27 -17.84
CA LYS A 814 11.18 -3.60 -17.25
C LYS A 814 11.60 -4.58 -18.32
N GLU A 815 12.90 -4.84 -18.36
CA GLU A 815 13.46 -6.02 -19.01
C GLU A 815 12.73 -7.25 -18.43
N PHE A 816 11.84 -7.84 -19.21
CA PHE A 816 11.46 -9.22 -19.01
C PHE A 816 12.45 -10.05 -19.82
N SER A 817 13.47 -10.56 -19.13
CA SER A 817 14.30 -11.64 -19.62
C SER A 817 13.43 -12.87 -19.84
N GLU A 818 13.74 -13.67 -20.88
CA GLU A 818 13.27 -15.06 -20.94
C GLU A 818 13.52 -15.76 -19.59
N PRO A 819 12.74 -16.80 -19.22
CA PRO A 819 13.09 -17.61 -18.06
C PRO A 819 14.52 -18.06 -18.26
N ASN A 820 15.41 -17.61 -17.38
CA ASN A 820 16.81 -17.93 -17.50
C ASN A 820 16.92 -19.45 -17.33
N TRP A 821 17.06 -20.17 -18.44
CA TRP A 821 17.12 -21.63 -18.42
C TRP A 821 18.29 -22.10 -17.58
N ASP A 822 19.37 -21.32 -17.50
CA ASP A 822 20.47 -21.59 -16.57
C ASP A 822 19.95 -21.55 -15.12
N GLN A 823 19.20 -20.52 -14.71
CA GLN A 823 18.59 -20.47 -13.36
C GLN A 823 17.58 -21.59 -13.08
N ILE A 824 16.77 -21.98 -14.07
CA ILE A 824 15.81 -23.09 -13.90
C ILE A 824 16.55 -24.41 -13.70
N LEU A 825 17.56 -24.66 -14.54
CA LEU A 825 18.35 -25.89 -14.49
C LEU A 825 19.24 -25.91 -13.25
N ASP A 826 19.82 -24.78 -12.85
CA ASP A 826 20.60 -24.64 -11.62
C ASP A 826 19.72 -24.90 -10.38
N TYR A 827 18.49 -24.37 -10.35
CA TYR A 827 17.55 -24.67 -9.27
C TYR A 827 17.22 -26.17 -9.19
N LEU A 828 16.88 -26.80 -10.33
CA LEU A 828 16.54 -28.22 -10.36
C LEU A 828 17.73 -29.10 -9.96
N ARG A 829 18.94 -28.74 -10.39
CA ARG A 829 20.18 -29.41 -10.01
C ARG A 829 20.44 -29.27 -8.51
N PHE A 830 20.35 -28.04 -8.00
CA PHE A 830 20.55 -27.76 -6.58
C PHE A 830 19.57 -28.55 -5.70
N GLN A 831 18.28 -28.55 -6.03
CA GLN A 831 17.28 -29.26 -5.22
C GLN A 831 17.36 -30.79 -5.35
N ILE A 832 17.43 -31.31 -6.58
CA ILE A 832 17.36 -32.76 -6.79
C ILE A 832 18.70 -33.41 -6.44
N ASP A 833 19.83 -32.85 -6.90
CA ASP A 833 21.17 -33.43 -6.77
C ASP A 833 21.87 -32.99 -5.48
N GLU A 834 22.04 -31.68 -5.25
CA GLU A 834 22.86 -31.17 -4.14
C GLU A 834 22.16 -31.29 -2.78
N ASN A 835 20.87 -30.96 -2.70
CA ASN A 835 20.02 -31.22 -1.53
C ASN A 835 19.52 -32.66 -1.46
N LYS A 836 19.92 -33.50 -2.44
CA LYS A 836 19.63 -34.93 -2.48
C LYS A 836 18.15 -35.28 -2.35
N HIS A 837 17.24 -34.47 -2.88
CA HIS A 837 15.81 -34.82 -2.86
C HIS A 837 15.52 -36.15 -3.58
N TYR A 838 16.41 -36.63 -4.47
CA TYR A 838 16.32 -37.98 -5.03
C TYR A 838 16.39 -39.10 -3.98
N GLU A 839 17.01 -38.90 -2.81
CA GLU A 839 17.13 -39.93 -1.77
C GLU A 839 15.76 -40.35 -1.21
N GLN A 840 14.76 -39.47 -1.31
CA GLN A 840 13.38 -39.76 -0.90
C GLN A 840 12.77 -40.91 -1.71
N LEU A 841 13.25 -41.15 -2.95
CA LEU A 841 12.85 -42.31 -3.75
C LEU A 841 13.13 -43.63 -3.01
N PHE A 842 14.26 -43.72 -2.32
CA PHE A 842 14.66 -44.93 -1.59
C PHE A 842 13.92 -45.09 -0.26
N GLY A 843 13.17 -44.07 0.18
CA GLY A 843 12.24 -44.14 1.31
C GLY A 843 10.90 -44.78 0.95
N LEU A 844 10.60 -44.92 -0.35
CA LEU A 844 9.38 -45.58 -0.82
C LEU A 844 9.42 -47.08 -0.51
N LYS A 845 8.25 -47.65 -0.20
CA LYS A 845 8.11 -49.06 0.22
C LYS A 845 8.71 -50.04 -0.80
N GLU A 846 8.60 -49.72 -2.08
CA GLU A 846 9.05 -50.54 -3.21
C GLU A 846 10.58 -50.56 -3.39
N PHE A 847 11.29 -49.61 -2.78
CA PHE A 847 12.75 -49.49 -2.85
C PHE A 847 13.44 -49.81 -1.53
N LYS A 848 12.69 -50.23 -0.49
CA LYS A 848 13.24 -50.57 0.83
C LYS A 848 14.22 -51.75 0.79
N ASP A 849 13.97 -52.71 -0.09
CA ASP A 849 14.79 -53.94 -0.24
C ASP A 849 15.82 -53.81 -1.39
N LEU A 850 16.07 -52.59 -1.87
CA LEU A 850 17.04 -52.33 -2.93
C LEU A 850 18.47 -52.52 -2.39
N ASP A 851 19.23 -53.42 -3.00
CA ASP A 851 20.63 -53.62 -2.64
C ASP A 851 21.50 -52.38 -2.96
N ASP A 852 22.59 -52.20 -2.22
CA ASP A 852 23.48 -51.03 -2.35
C ASP A 852 24.07 -50.87 -3.76
N GLU A 853 24.27 -51.96 -4.51
CA GLU A 853 24.80 -51.91 -5.87
C GLU A 853 23.75 -51.36 -6.84
N SER A 854 22.50 -51.81 -6.73
CA SER A 854 21.36 -51.30 -7.49
C SER A 854 21.03 -49.85 -7.12
N LYS A 855 21.13 -49.48 -5.83
CA LYS A 855 20.98 -48.11 -5.35
C LYS A 855 22.03 -47.18 -5.94
N LYS A 856 23.31 -47.57 -5.91
CA LYS A 856 24.40 -46.82 -6.57
C LYS A 856 24.16 -46.68 -8.07
N LYS A 857 23.72 -47.75 -8.75
CA LYS A 857 23.40 -47.69 -10.18
C LYS A 857 22.24 -46.73 -10.49
N MET A 858 21.26 -46.57 -9.60
CA MET A 858 20.17 -45.60 -9.78
C MET A 858 20.62 -44.15 -9.52
N ILE A 859 21.45 -43.93 -8.50
CA ILE A 859 22.05 -42.60 -8.22
C ILE A 859 22.87 -42.12 -9.41
N GLN A 860 23.61 -43.03 -10.06
CA GLN A 860 24.36 -42.72 -11.29
C GLN A 860 23.50 -42.14 -12.42
N PHE A 861 22.19 -42.44 -12.50
CA PHE A 861 21.33 -41.81 -13.51
C PHE A 861 21.11 -40.32 -13.23
N PHE A 862 21.00 -39.91 -11.96
CA PHE A 862 20.93 -38.49 -11.59
C PHE A 862 22.28 -37.81 -11.84
N GLU A 863 23.38 -38.42 -11.40
CA GLU A 863 24.74 -37.90 -11.64
C GLU A 863 25.01 -37.68 -13.13
N ILE A 864 24.62 -38.62 -14.00
CA ILE A 864 24.78 -38.49 -15.45
C ILE A 864 23.91 -37.37 -16.03
N ILE A 865 22.72 -37.11 -15.49
CA ILE A 865 21.84 -36.03 -15.98
C ILE A 865 22.37 -34.65 -15.56
N PHE A 866 22.90 -34.53 -14.36
CA PHE A 866 23.32 -33.25 -13.78
C PHE A 866 24.80 -32.90 -14.02
N THR A 867 25.62 -33.84 -14.52
CA THR A 867 26.99 -33.56 -14.95
C THR A 867 27.05 -33.21 -16.44
N SER A 868 27.86 -32.21 -16.79
CA SER A 868 28.02 -31.70 -18.17
C SER A 868 28.75 -32.66 -19.12
N GLU A 869 29.11 -33.86 -18.68
CA GLU A 869 29.71 -34.88 -19.52
C GLU A 869 28.63 -35.53 -20.39
N LYS A 870 28.80 -35.55 -21.72
CA LYS A 870 27.87 -36.21 -22.67
C LYS A 870 27.86 -37.74 -22.53
N LYS A 871 27.54 -38.28 -21.35
CA LYS A 871 27.36 -39.71 -21.10
C LYS A 871 25.94 -40.13 -21.47
N THR A 872 25.79 -41.19 -22.27
CA THR A 872 24.51 -41.70 -22.74
C THR A 872 23.77 -42.45 -21.61
N LEU A 873 22.59 -41.98 -21.22
CA LEU A 873 21.70 -42.68 -20.28
C LEU A 873 21.20 -44.01 -20.88
N ASN A 874 21.57 -45.13 -20.26
CA ASN A 874 21.15 -46.46 -20.69
C ASN A 874 19.82 -46.85 -20.02
N PHE A 875 18.70 -46.37 -20.58
CA PHE A 875 17.36 -46.70 -20.07
C PHE A 875 17.02 -48.20 -20.09
N LYS A 876 17.70 -49.02 -20.91
CA LYS A 876 17.52 -50.48 -20.89
C LYS A 876 17.99 -51.07 -19.56
N LYS A 877 19.15 -50.61 -19.06
CA LYS A 877 19.69 -50.98 -17.75
C LYS A 877 18.81 -50.50 -16.59
N LEU A 878 18.25 -49.28 -16.68
CA LEU A 878 17.27 -48.80 -15.69
C LEU A 878 16.04 -49.72 -15.64
N LYS A 879 15.48 -50.07 -16.80
CA LYS A 879 14.32 -50.96 -16.86
C LYS A 879 14.62 -52.36 -16.32
N GLU A 880 15.83 -52.89 -16.52
CA GLU A 880 16.26 -54.17 -15.95
C GLU A 880 16.33 -54.11 -14.41
N ILE A 881 16.93 -53.05 -13.84
CA ILE A 881 16.96 -52.83 -12.38
C ILE A 881 15.53 -52.77 -11.82
N LEU A 882 14.65 -51.98 -12.44
CA LEU A 882 13.28 -51.82 -11.97
C LEU A 882 12.43 -53.09 -12.11
N LYS A 883 12.67 -53.91 -13.16
CA LYS A 883 12.01 -55.22 -13.33
C LYS A 883 12.47 -56.23 -12.28
N ASN A 884 13.75 -56.22 -11.90
CA ASN A 884 14.28 -57.10 -10.86
C ASN A 884 13.66 -56.78 -9.47
N LEU A 885 13.25 -55.53 -9.26
CA LEU A 885 12.50 -55.09 -8.06
C LEU A 885 11.01 -55.47 -8.09
N LYS A 886 10.55 -56.18 -9.13
CA LYS A 886 9.13 -56.55 -9.33
C LYS A 886 8.19 -55.35 -9.32
N LEU A 887 8.67 -54.16 -9.68
CA LEU A 887 7.82 -52.98 -9.87
C LEU A 887 6.84 -53.24 -11.01
N ASP A 888 5.59 -52.79 -10.85
CA ASP A 888 4.60 -52.91 -11.91
C ASP A 888 4.98 -52.04 -13.13
N GLU A 889 4.46 -52.42 -14.28
CA GLU A 889 4.83 -51.81 -15.55
C GLU A 889 4.45 -50.31 -15.64
N ASN A 890 3.44 -49.86 -14.88
CA ASN A 890 3.06 -48.45 -14.82
C ASN A 890 4.06 -47.64 -13.98
N LYS A 891 4.53 -48.17 -12.85
CA LYS A 891 5.59 -47.56 -12.03
C LYS A 891 6.91 -47.48 -12.78
N ILE A 892 7.26 -48.52 -13.54
CA ILE A 892 8.44 -48.49 -14.42
C ILE A 892 8.31 -47.36 -15.46
N LYS A 893 7.13 -47.19 -16.07
CA LYS A 893 6.86 -46.11 -17.03
C LYS A 893 6.97 -44.72 -16.39
N ILE A 894 6.46 -44.55 -15.16
CA ILE A 894 6.55 -43.29 -14.41
C ILE A 894 8.00 -42.91 -14.18
N LEU A 895 8.81 -43.80 -13.62
CA LEU A 895 10.19 -43.47 -13.27
C LEU A 895 11.05 -43.25 -14.51
N THR A 896 10.86 -44.06 -15.55
CA THR A 896 11.52 -43.85 -16.85
C THR A 896 11.12 -42.50 -17.45
N GLY A 897 9.85 -42.13 -17.37
CA GLY A 897 9.32 -40.85 -17.85
C GLY A 897 9.87 -39.65 -17.09
N PHE A 898 10.04 -39.78 -15.77
CA PHE A 898 10.65 -38.75 -14.93
C PHE A 898 12.11 -38.49 -15.30
N PHE A 899 12.93 -39.55 -15.41
CA PHE A 899 14.32 -39.41 -15.85
C PHE A 899 14.44 -38.85 -17.28
N GLN A 900 13.52 -39.23 -18.17
CA GLN A 900 13.48 -38.66 -19.53
C GLN A 900 13.14 -37.17 -19.51
N LEU A 901 12.19 -36.73 -18.67
CA LEU A 901 11.85 -35.31 -18.51
C LEU A 901 13.06 -34.50 -18.02
N LEU A 902 13.76 -34.98 -16.98
CA LEU A 902 14.97 -34.32 -16.48
C LEU A 902 16.05 -34.25 -17.56
N LYS A 903 16.26 -35.32 -18.31
CA LYS A 903 17.19 -35.32 -19.45
C LYS A 903 16.80 -34.29 -20.51
N ASP A 904 15.53 -34.24 -20.90
CA ASP A 904 15.03 -33.32 -21.92
C ASP A 904 15.19 -31.85 -21.50
N LEU A 905 15.00 -31.56 -20.21
CA LEU A 905 15.23 -30.26 -19.58
C LEU A 905 16.70 -29.84 -19.67
N PHE A 906 17.62 -30.67 -19.16
CA PHE A 906 19.04 -30.34 -19.09
C PHE A 906 19.73 -30.37 -20.47
N ALA A 907 19.25 -31.20 -21.40
CA ALA A 907 19.74 -31.21 -22.77
C ALA A 907 19.12 -30.10 -23.65
N ARG A 908 18.14 -29.34 -23.13
CA ARG A 908 17.39 -28.29 -23.84
C ARG A 908 16.77 -28.76 -25.17
N GLN A 909 16.31 -30.02 -25.21
CA GLN A 909 15.83 -30.65 -26.45
C GLN A 909 14.36 -30.35 -26.77
N LYS A 910 13.59 -29.82 -25.81
CA LYS A 910 12.15 -29.59 -25.93
C LYS A 910 11.78 -28.16 -25.57
N SER A 911 10.78 -27.63 -26.26
CA SER A 911 10.19 -26.31 -25.96
C SER A 911 9.44 -26.32 -24.62
N SER A 912 9.24 -25.15 -24.02
CA SER A 912 8.51 -25.00 -22.75
C SER A 912 7.11 -25.63 -22.76
N SER A 913 6.40 -25.56 -23.90
CA SER A 913 5.07 -26.18 -24.07
C SER A 913 5.12 -27.70 -24.13
N GLU A 914 6.15 -28.27 -24.75
CA GLU A 914 6.35 -29.72 -24.79
C GLU A 914 6.75 -30.28 -23.42
N ILE A 915 7.53 -29.51 -22.66
CA ILE A 915 7.88 -29.81 -21.27
C ILE A 915 6.63 -29.78 -20.39
N LEU A 916 5.80 -28.73 -20.46
CA LEU A 916 4.53 -28.64 -19.72
C LEU A 916 3.59 -29.81 -20.04
N SER A 917 3.40 -30.10 -21.33
CA SER A 917 2.58 -31.25 -21.74
C SER A 917 3.14 -32.58 -21.22
N THR A 918 4.46 -32.73 -21.18
CA THR A 918 5.12 -33.91 -20.60
C THR A 918 4.88 -33.99 -19.08
N ILE A 919 4.94 -32.88 -18.36
CA ILE A 919 4.66 -32.79 -16.92
C ILE A 919 3.20 -33.13 -16.64
N GLU A 920 2.24 -32.57 -17.38
CA GLU A 920 0.82 -32.84 -17.19
C GLU A 920 0.46 -34.30 -17.44
N ARG A 921 0.99 -34.89 -18.53
CA ARG A 921 0.79 -36.31 -18.84
C ARG A 921 1.41 -37.20 -17.78
N LEU A 922 2.62 -36.88 -17.31
CA LEU A 922 3.31 -37.66 -16.28
C LEU A 922 2.61 -37.52 -14.92
N SER A 923 2.13 -36.32 -14.57
CA SER A 923 1.33 -36.07 -13.36
C SER A 923 0.04 -36.86 -13.33
N THR A 924 -0.72 -36.86 -14.44
CA THR A 924 -1.96 -37.64 -14.55
C THR A 924 -1.67 -39.13 -14.35
N ASN A 925 -0.55 -39.62 -14.89
CA ASN A 925 -0.15 -41.01 -14.77
C ASN A 925 0.31 -41.37 -13.33
N ILE A 926 1.02 -40.46 -12.66
CA ILE A 926 1.45 -40.58 -11.26
C ILE A 926 0.23 -40.58 -10.32
N GLU A 927 -0.70 -39.64 -10.50
CA GLU A 927 -1.92 -39.58 -9.69
C GLU A 927 -2.76 -40.85 -9.82
N LYS A 928 -2.81 -41.44 -11.01
CA LYS A 928 -3.60 -42.64 -11.23
C LYS A 928 -2.92 -43.91 -10.70
N ASN A 929 -1.58 -44.00 -10.80
CA ASN A 929 -0.88 -45.27 -10.66
C ASN A 929 0.22 -45.31 -9.57
N TRP A 930 0.60 -44.18 -8.96
CA TRP A 930 1.65 -44.15 -7.92
C TRP A 930 1.57 -42.92 -7.00
N GLN A 931 0.60 -42.92 -6.09
CA GLN A 931 0.34 -41.77 -5.19
C GLN A 931 1.50 -41.45 -4.25
N GLU A 932 2.28 -42.43 -3.82
CA GLU A 932 3.44 -42.22 -2.96
C GLU A 932 4.54 -41.44 -3.70
N PHE A 933 4.74 -41.70 -4.99
CA PHE A 933 5.67 -40.94 -5.83
C PHE A 933 5.21 -39.49 -6.01
N LYS A 934 3.88 -39.25 -6.06
CA LYS A 934 3.30 -37.90 -6.13
C LYS A 934 3.78 -37.01 -4.99
N ASN A 935 4.00 -37.56 -3.80
CA ASN A 935 4.32 -36.80 -2.60
C ASN A 935 5.83 -36.58 -2.39
N LEU A 936 6.68 -37.07 -3.29
CA LEU A 936 8.12 -36.82 -3.21
C LEU A 936 8.42 -35.36 -3.59
N ASN A 937 9.27 -34.69 -2.83
CA ASN A 937 9.63 -33.27 -3.06
C ASN A 937 10.20 -33.07 -4.46
N MET A 938 11.09 -33.98 -4.90
CA MET A 938 11.70 -33.96 -6.24
C MET A 938 10.68 -34.00 -7.39
N TRP A 939 9.46 -34.49 -7.14
CA TRP A 939 8.37 -34.45 -8.09
C TRP A 939 7.40 -33.30 -7.79
N GLN A 940 6.80 -33.24 -6.61
CA GLN A 940 5.71 -32.31 -6.30
C GLN A 940 6.15 -30.86 -6.26
N GLU A 941 7.24 -30.58 -5.55
CA GLU A 941 7.71 -29.21 -5.33
C GLU A 941 8.64 -28.79 -6.47
N ASP A 942 9.66 -29.61 -6.76
CA ASP A 942 10.76 -29.20 -7.63
C ASP A 942 10.43 -29.31 -9.12
N VAL A 943 9.65 -30.30 -9.53
CA VAL A 943 9.33 -30.51 -10.96
C VAL A 943 7.91 -30.05 -11.26
N TYR A 944 6.90 -30.56 -10.57
CA TYR A 944 5.51 -30.26 -10.87
C TYR A 944 5.15 -28.82 -10.50
N LYS A 945 5.28 -28.40 -9.23
CA LYS A 945 4.93 -27.04 -8.82
C LYS A 945 5.88 -25.99 -9.38
N TYR A 946 7.19 -26.16 -9.22
CA TYR A 946 8.15 -25.15 -9.67
C TYR A 946 8.15 -24.99 -11.19
N LEU A 947 8.23 -26.07 -11.99
CA LEU A 947 8.15 -25.90 -13.45
C LEU A 947 6.74 -25.52 -13.90
N ASN A 948 5.66 -25.97 -13.26
CA ASN A 948 4.35 -25.38 -13.57
C ASN A 948 4.31 -23.91 -13.18
N GLN A 949 4.92 -23.46 -12.10
CA GLN A 949 4.90 -22.05 -11.72
C GLN A 949 5.74 -21.24 -12.70
N VAL A 950 6.98 -21.65 -12.98
CA VAL A 950 7.89 -20.91 -13.87
C VAL A 950 7.42 -20.98 -15.33
N LEU A 951 6.91 -22.12 -15.79
CA LEU A 951 6.42 -22.30 -17.17
C LEU A 951 4.94 -21.89 -17.34
N LYS A 952 4.07 -21.98 -16.31
CA LYS A 952 2.71 -21.37 -16.33
C LYS A 952 2.73 -19.89 -15.99
N THR A 953 3.80 -19.31 -15.43
CA THR A 953 3.99 -17.84 -15.52
C THR A 953 4.05 -17.39 -16.99
N LYS A 954 4.33 -18.32 -17.92
CA LYS A 954 4.20 -18.15 -19.38
C LYS A 954 2.80 -18.48 -19.93
N GLU A 955 1.94 -19.22 -19.22
CA GLU A 955 0.57 -19.58 -19.67
C GLU A 955 -0.56 -18.80 -18.97
N GLU A 956 -0.43 -18.46 -17.69
CA GLU A 956 -1.29 -17.50 -17.00
C GLU A 956 -1.02 -16.06 -17.48
N ARG A 957 0.13 -15.82 -18.15
CA ARG A 957 0.38 -14.64 -19.00
C ARG A 957 0.11 -14.87 -20.49
N LYS A 958 -0.55 -15.97 -20.87
CA LYS A 958 -1.29 -16.09 -22.15
C LYS A 958 -2.75 -15.58 -22.02
N GLY A 959 -3.02 -14.70 -21.07
CA GLY A 959 -3.90 -13.55 -21.30
C GLY A 959 -3.06 -12.34 -21.71
N ALA A 960 -2.19 -12.48 -22.71
CA ALA A 960 -1.30 -11.41 -23.14
C ALA A 960 -2.14 -10.30 -23.80
N GLY A 961 -2.47 -9.29 -23.01
CA GLY A 961 -2.92 -8.00 -23.49
C GLY A 961 -1.86 -7.36 -24.38
N VAL A 962 -1.99 -7.33 -25.71
CA VAL A 962 -1.10 -6.48 -26.52
C VAL A 962 -1.46 -5.04 -26.18
N THR A 963 -0.49 -4.27 -25.69
CA THR A 963 -0.67 -2.83 -25.47
C THR A 963 -0.39 -2.09 -26.77
N ILE A 964 -1.40 -1.40 -27.29
CA ILE A 964 -1.29 -0.55 -28.49
C ILE A 964 -1.82 0.85 -28.18
N PHE A 965 -1.46 1.82 -29.01
CA PHE A 965 -2.02 3.17 -28.92
C PHE A 965 -3.01 3.38 -30.04
N LEU A 966 -4.09 4.07 -29.73
CA LEU A 966 -5.20 4.35 -30.63
C LEU A 966 -5.49 5.84 -30.63
N SER A 967 -5.31 6.49 -31.78
CA SER A 967 -5.88 7.81 -32.05
C SER A 967 -7.17 7.67 -32.85
N HIS A 968 -8.21 8.40 -32.45
CA HIS A 968 -9.47 8.46 -33.20
C HIS A 968 -10.27 9.72 -32.88
N PHE A 969 -11.16 10.09 -33.79
CA PHE A 969 -12.23 11.03 -33.51
C PHE A 969 -13.35 10.36 -32.73
N THR A 970 -13.84 11.07 -31.73
CA THR A 970 -15.03 10.70 -30.97
C THR A 970 -15.91 11.91 -30.74
N ASP A 971 -17.21 11.69 -30.84
CA ASP A 971 -18.27 12.59 -30.46
C ASP A 971 -19.12 11.98 -29.32
N HIS A 972 -18.56 10.98 -28.62
CA HIS A 972 -19.23 10.29 -27.54
C HIS A 972 -19.36 11.21 -26.31
N PRO A 973 -20.56 11.32 -25.71
CA PRO A 973 -20.84 12.28 -24.64
C PRO A 973 -19.99 12.05 -23.39
N LYS A 974 -19.67 10.79 -23.04
CA LYS A 974 -18.75 10.47 -21.94
C LYS A 974 -17.39 11.15 -22.13
N THR A 975 -16.76 10.94 -23.27
CA THR A 975 -15.44 11.50 -23.54
C THR A 975 -15.48 13.02 -23.63
N LEU A 976 -16.48 13.60 -24.30
CA LEU A 976 -16.63 15.05 -24.39
C LEU A 976 -16.84 15.72 -23.02
N LEU A 977 -17.58 15.08 -22.11
CA LEU A 977 -17.74 15.53 -20.73
C LEU A 977 -16.47 15.33 -19.89
N GLU A 978 -15.75 14.21 -20.05
CA GLU A 978 -14.49 13.92 -19.35
C GLU A 978 -13.35 14.85 -19.76
N ILE A 979 -13.31 15.21 -21.04
CA ILE A 979 -12.43 16.23 -21.61
C ILE A 979 -12.58 17.54 -20.82
N GLY A 980 -13.79 17.89 -20.35
CA GLY A 980 -14.03 19.05 -19.47
C GLY A 980 -13.51 18.95 -18.04
N LYS A 981 -12.75 17.91 -17.64
CA LYS A 981 -12.20 17.74 -16.27
C LYS A 981 -10.81 18.36 -16.10
N TYR A 982 -9.99 18.39 -17.15
CA TYR A 982 -8.55 18.61 -17.01
C TYR A 982 -8.17 20.08 -17.26
N PRO A 983 -7.55 20.77 -16.29
CA PRO A 983 -7.27 22.20 -16.38
C PRO A 983 -6.19 22.49 -17.43
N VAL A 984 -6.51 23.39 -18.34
CA VAL A 984 -5.52 24.22 -19.06
C VAL A 984 -5.66 25.62 -18.47
N ALA A 985 -4.60 26.43 -18.47
CA ALA A 985 -4.64 27.82 -18.00
C ALA A 985 -5.73 28.70 -18.67
N THR A 986 -6.40 28.18 -19.71
CA THR A 986 -7.45 28.83 -20.49
C THR A 986 -8.77 28.04 -20.59
N CYS A 987 -8.95 26.88 -19.89
CA CYS A 987 -10.11 26.02 -20.14
C CYS A 987 -10.86 25.51 -18.89
N GLN A 988 -12.18 25.49 -19.07
CA GLN A 988 -13.28 25.08 -18.21
C GLN A 988 -13.08 23.72 -17.55
N SER A 989 -13.25 23.70 -16.22
CA SER A 989 -13.32 22.48 -15.41
C SER A 989 -14.70 22.41 -14.76
N TYR A 990 -15.45 21.32 -14.96
CA TYR A 990 -16.71 21.13 -14.24
C TYR A 990 -16.52 21.00 -12.72
N GLU A 991 -15.28 20.89 -12.24
CA GLU A 991 -14.88 20.92 -10.83
C GLU A 991 -14.44 22.33 -10.36
N SER A 992 -14.28 23.29 -11.28
CA SER A 992 -13.93 24.70 -10.97
C SER A 992 -15.19 25.56 -10.72
N GLU A 993 -15.11 26.47 -9.75
CA GLU A 993 -16.12 27.52 -9.55
C GLU A 993 -15.88 28.67 -10.54
N GLY A 994 -16.73 28.82 -11.55
CA GLY A 994 -16.64 30.01 -12.41
C GLY A 994 -17.41 29.96 -13.73
N ASP A 995 -17.51 31.15 -14.33
CA ASP A 995 -18.04 31.43 -15.68
C ASP A 995 -17.46 30.52 -16.78
N LEU A 996 -16.29 29.95 -16.51
CA LEU A 996 -15.66 28.99 -17.38
C LEU A 996 -16.64 27.88 -17.76
N ASN A 997 -17.47 27.29 -16.89
CA ASN A 997 -18.32 26.16 -17.32
C ASN A 997 -19.46 26.52 -18.30
N LYS A 998 -19.73 27.79 -18.59
CA LYS A 998 -20.89 28.22 -19.39
C LYS A 998 -20.91 27.63 -20.79
N HIS A 999 -19.76 27.37 -21.40
CA HIS A 999 -19.73 26.89 -22.79
C HIS A 999 -19.73 25.35 -22.91
N LEU A 1000 -19.39 24.60 -21.83
CA LEU A 1000 -19.11 23.14 -21.83
C LEU A 1000 -20.09 22.29 -22.66
N LEU A 1001 -21.39 22.59 -22.54
CA LEU A 1001 -22.44 21.81 -23.18
C LEU A 1001 -22.45 21.91 -24.71
N GLY A 1002 -21.86 22.96 -25.29
CA GLY A 1002 -21.70 23.10 -26.74
C GLY A 1002 -20.82 21.99 -27.33
N TYR A 1003 -19.73 21.62 -26.66
CA TYR A 1003 -18.85 20.52 -27.10
C TYR A 1003 -19.58 19.18 -27.15
N VAL A 1004 -20.52 19.00 -26.22
CA VAL A 1004 -21.32 17.79 -26.13
C VAL A 1004 -22.42 17.82 -27.20
N LEU A 1005 -23.18 18.89 -27.34
CA LEU A 1005 -24.40 18.85 -28.16
C LEU A 1005 -24.21 19.21 -29.65
N ASP A 1006 -23.18 19.97 -30.02
CA ASP A 1006 -23.08 20.52 -31.36
C ASP A 1006 -22.53 19.53 -32.40
N ALA A 1007 -23.17 19.45 -33.55
CA ALA A 1007 -22.86 18.48 -34.60
C ALA A 1007 -21.52 18.74 -35.30
N HIS A 1008 -21.09 20.00 -35.35
CA HIS A 1008 -19.86 20.43 -36.01
C HIS A 1008 -18.61 20.30 -35.12
N ILE A 1009 -18.76 19.81 -33.88
CA ILE A 1009 -17.65 19.62 -32.92
C ILE A 1009 -17.39 18.13 -32.69
N LYS A 1010 -16.12 17.74 -32.71
CA LYS A 1010 -15.65 16.42 -32.26
C LYS A 1010 -14.41 16.57 -31.40
N ALA A 1011 -14.04 15.52 -30.67
CA ALA A 1011 -12.75 15.40 -30.03
C ALA A 1011 -11.86 14.44 -30.82
N LEU A 1012 -10.59 14.78 -30.93
CA LEU A 1012 -9.52 13.89 -31.36
C LEU A 1012 -8.78 13.42 -30.11
N VAL A 1013 -8.73 12.12 -29.87
CA VAL A 1013 -8.18 11.55 -28.63
C VAL A 1013 -7.16 10.47 -28.90
N LEU A 1014 -6.13 10.42 -28.06
CA LEU A 1014 -5.16 9.34 -28.01
C LEU A 1014 -5.39 8.50 -26.75
N ARG A 1015 -5.56 7.18 -26.91
CA ARG A 1015 -5.80 6.23 -25.82
C ARG A 1015 -4.83 5.06 -25.89
N LYS A 1016 -4.55 4.46 -24.73
CA LYS A 1016 -3.89 3.15 -24.62
C LYS A 1016 -4.95 2.06 -24.70
N VAL A 1017 -4.66 0.98 -25.42
CA VAL A 1017 -5.55 -0.17 -25.60
C VAL A 1017 -4.81 -1.43 -25.17
N ILE A 1018 -5.48 -2.30 -24.43
CA ILE A 1018 -4.96 -3.59 -23.97
C ILE A 1018 -5.83 -4.69 -24.60
N LEU A 1019 -5.32 -5.39 -25.61
CA LEU A 1019 -6.05 -6.43 -26.37
C LEU A 1019 -5.87 -7.83 -25.79
N GLU A 1020 -6.92 -8.40 -25.21
CA GLU A 1020 -6.94 -9.74 -24.64
C GLU A 1020 -6.81 -10.81 -25.73
N GLY A 1021 -5.82 -11.69 -25.62
CA GLY A 1021 -5.67 -12.87 -26.47
C GLY A 1021 -4.99 -12.64 -27.83
N ALA A 1022 -4.64 -11.40 -28.19
CA ALA A 1022 -3.83 -11.11 -29.36
C ALA A 1022 -2.36 -11.54 -29.10
N LYS A 1023 -1.73 -12.28 -30.02
CA LYS A 1023 -0.35 -12.77 -29.82
C LYS A 1023 0.72 -12.20 -30.73
N ASN A 1024 0.35 -11.46 -31.77
CA ASN A 1024 1.21 -10.61 -32.59
C ASN A 1024 0.30 -10.05 -33.68
N ILE A 1025 -0.08 -8.79 -33.56
CA ILE A 1025 -0.86 -8.09 -34.59
C ILE A 1025 -0.03 -6.88 -35.00
N ASP A 1026 0.26 -6.76 -36.30
CA ASP A 1026 1.04 -5.66 -36.82
C ASP A 1026 0.17 -4.40 -37.02
N GLU A 1027 0.84 -3.27 -37.17
CA GLU A 1027 0.20 -1.97 -37.32
C GLU A 1027 -0.63 -1.85 -38.60
N GLU A 1028 -0.22 -2.50 -39.69
CA GLU A 1028 -0.94 -2.46 -40.97
C GLU A 1028 -2.26 -3.23 -40.86
N THR A 1029 -2.23 -4.42 -40.27
CA THR A 1029 -3.44 -5.21 -40.00
C THR A 1029 -4.42 -4.45 -39.09
N LEU A 1030 -3.93 -3.82 -38.02
CA LEU A 1030 -4.77 -3.01 -37.11
C LEU A 1030 -5.40 -1.81 -37.81
N ASN A 1031 -4.64 -1.08 -38.62
CA ASN A 1031 -5.13 0.11 -39.32
C ASN A 1031 -6.12 -0.22 -40.45
N ASN A 1032 -6.16 -1.46 -40.91
CA ASN A 1032 -7.12 -1.97 -41.90
C ASN A 1032 -8.29 -2.77 -41.28
N SER A 1033 -8.38 -2.83 -39.94
CA SER A 1033 -9.40 -3.62 -39.22
C SER A 1033 -10.73 -2.86 -39.03
N GLU A 1034 -11.83 -3.61 -38.88
CA GLU A 1034 -13.13 -3.08 -38.46
C GLU A 1034 -13.12 -2.89 -36.93
N ILE A 1035 -13.36 -1.66 -36.46
CA ILE A 1035 -13.25 -1.29 -35.04
C ILE A 1035 -14.61 -0.92 -34.45
N LYS A 1036 -14.91 -1.46 -33.27
CA LYS A 1036 -16.05 -1.05 -32.45
C LYS A 1036 -15.55 -0.68 -31.05
N ILE A 1037 -15.93 0.49 -30.57
CA ILE A 1037 -15.56 0.98 -29.24
C ILE A 1037 -16.84 1.18 -28.43
N ASP A 1038 -16.89 0.62 -27.23
CA ASP A 1038 -17.87 0.96 -26.20
C ASP A 1038 -17.18 1.85 -25.16
N GLU A 1039 -17.22 3.17 -25.38
CA GLU A 1039 -16.57 4.13 -24.48
C GLU A 1039 -17.23 4.16 -23.09
N GLY A 1040 -18.52 3.80 -23.00
CA GLY A 1040 -19.25 3.70 -21.74
C GLY A 1040 -18.61 2.66 -20.81
N LYS A 1041 -18.29 1.48 -21.36
CA LYS A 1041 -17.63 0.38 -20.64
C LYS A 1041 -16.11 0.36 -20.72
N GLU A 1042 -15.53 1.26 -21.53
CA GLU A 1042 -14.08 1.31 -21.80
C GLU A 1042 -13.57 0.02 -22.46
N GLU A 1043 -14.38 -0.50 -23.40
CA GLU A 1043 -14.09 -1.74 -24.14
C GLU A 1043 -13.90 -1.44 -25.63
N ILE A 1044 -13.11 -2.28 -26.30
CA ILE A 1044 -12.90 -2.24 -27.75
C ILE A 1044 -12.96 -3.65 -28.32
N GLU A 1045 -13.56 -3.77 -29.49
CA GLU A 1045 -13.58 -4.96 -30.32
C GLU A 1045 -12.94 -4.62 -31.67
N ILE A 1046 -11.94 -5.40 -32.08
CA ILE A 1046 -11.20 -5.25 -33.33
C ILE A 1046 -11.41 -6.51 -34.13
N LYS A 1047 -12.03 -6.37 -35.30
CA LYS A 1047 -12.20 -7.47 -36.25
C LYS A 1047 -11.26 -7.28 -37.44
N THR A 1048 -10.31 -8.19 -37.58
CA THR A 1048 -9.27 -8.11 -38.60
C THR A 1048 -9.83 -8.41 -40.00
N PRO A 1049 -9.13 -8.00 -41.07
CA PRO A 1049 -9.48 -8.41 -42.44
C PRO A 1049 -9.58 -9.94 -42.63
N GLN A 1050 -8.83 -10.70 -41.82
CA GLN A 1050 -8.82 -12.16 -41.82
C GLN A 1050 -9.99 -12.77 -41.03
N GLY A 1051 -10.82 -11.95 -40.38
CA GLY A 1051 -12.01 -12.37 -39.64
C GLY A 1051 -11.77 -12.70 -38.17
N GLU A 1052 -10.56 -12.50 -37.64
CA GLU A 1052 -10.26 -12.68 -36.22
C GLU A 1052 -10.84 -11.54 -35.40
N VAL A 1053 -11.40 -11.84 -34.23
CA VAL A 1053 -12.01 -10.83 -33.34
C VAL A 1053 -11.21 -10.76 -32.04
N PHE A 1054 -10.60 -9.60 -31.79
CA PHE A 1054 -9.91 -9.28 -30.55
C PHE A 1054 -10.77 -8.37 -29.68
N LYS A 1055 -10.82 -8.66 -28.38
CA LYS A 1055 -11.47 -7.81 -27.39
C LYS A 1055 -10.44 -7.21 -26.47
N GLY A 1056 -10.68 -6.00 -25.98
CA GLY A 1056 -9.73 -5.33 -25.10
C GLY A 1056 -10.35 -4.21 -24.29
N LYS A 1057 -9.52 -3.62 -23.42
CA LYS A 1057 -9.86 -2.43 -22.64
C LYS A 1057 -9.14 -1.20 -23.16
N ILE A 1058 -9.83 -0.06 -23.17
CA ILE A 1058 -9.25 1.23 -23.52
C ILE A 1058 -9.03 2.08 -22.26
N SER A 1059 -7.93 2.82 -22.21
CA SER A 1059 -7.69 3.78 -21.12
C SER A 1059 -8.53 5.03 -21.31
N LYS A 1060 -8.60 5.88 -20.28
CA LYS A 1060 -8.97 7.30 -20.44
C LYS A 1060 -8.06 7.99 -21.48
N PRO A 1061 -8.51 9.09 -22.13
CA PRO A 1061 -7.68 9.83 -23.08
C PRO A 1061 -6.36 10.24 -22.42
N MET A 1062 -5.24 9.86 -23.02
CA MET A 1062 -3.88 10.28 -22.62
C MET A 1062 -3.52 11.64 -23.23
N ALA A 1063 -4.06 11.90 -24.43
CA ALA A 1063 -4.01 13.19 -25.08
C ALA A 1063 -5.34 13.51 -25.75
N ARG A 1064 -5.64 14.79 -25.93
CA ARG A 1064 -6.88 15.27 -26.57
C ARG A 1064 -6.70 16.58 -27.32
N ARG A 1065 -7.55 16.81 -28.33
CA ARG A 1065 -7.83 18.11 -28.98
C ARG A 1065 -9.31 18.21 -29.33
N ILE A 1066 -9.87 19.42 -29.27
CA ILE A 1066 -11.17 19.70 -29.87
C ILE A 1066 -10.96 20.09 -31.33
N ILE A 1067 -11.86 19.61 -32.20
CA ILE A 1067 -11.93 20.01 -33.60
C ILE A 1067 -13.31 20.58 -33.90
N MET A 1068 -13.36 21.66 -34.68
CA MET A 1068 -14.60 22.36 -35.04
C MET A 1068 -14.67 22.59 -36.54
N LEU A 1069 -15.78 22.18 -37.16
CA LEU A 1069 -16.04 22.43 -38.58
C LEU A 1069 -16.62 23.85 -38.78
N GLY A 1070 -16.03 24.59 -39.71
CA GLY A 1070 -16.46 25.93 -40.12
C GLY A 1070 -16.05 26.26 -41.55
N LYS A 1071 -15.94 27.57 -41.86
CA LYS A 1071 -15.46 28.05 -43.16
C LYS A 1071 -14.32 29.06 -43.01
N LYS A 1072 -13.34 28.99 -43.91
CA LYS A 1072 -12.29 30.00 -44.10
C LYS A 1072 -12.30 30.44 -45.56
N TYR A 1073 -12.57 31.73 -45.81
CA TYR A 1073 -12.75 32.27 -47.17
C TYR A 1073 -13.71 31.41 -48.02
N GLU A 1074 -14.90 31.10 -47.48
CA GLU A 1074 -15.92 30.22 -48.09
C GLU A 1074 -15.49 28.76 -48.33
N THR A 1075 -14.30 28.36 -47.92
CA THR A 1075 -13.84 26.97 -48.03
C THR A 1075 -14.10 26.20 -46.73
N PRO A 1076 -14.68 25.00 -46.78
CA PRO A 1076 -14.91 24.16 -45.59
C PRO A 1076 -13.59 23.86 -44.88
N THR A 1077 -13.51 24.18 -43.59
CA THR A 1077 -12.26 24.14 -42.82
C THR A 1077 -12.49 23.58 -41.43
N ILE A 1078 -11.61 22.71 -40.95
CA ILE A 1078 -11.54 22.25 -39.56
C ILE A 1078 -10.60 23.19 -38.78
N LEU A 1079 -11.13 23.84 -37.75
CA LEU A 1079 -10.34 24.45 -36.69
C LEU A 1079 -9.81 23.36 -35.77
N ILE A 1080 -8.51 23.36 -35.51
CA ILE A 1080 -7.85 22.43 -34.60
C ILE A 1080 -7.36 23.21 -33.39
N GLU A 1081 -7.88 22.87 -32.21
CA GLU A 1081 -7.37 23.43 -30.94
C GLU A 1081 -6.02 22.85 -30.55
N THR A 1082 -5.31 23.51 -29.64
CA THR A 1082 -4.02 23.06 -29.11
C THR A 1082 -4.14 21.70 -28.40
N PRO A 1083 -3.18 20.77 -28.59
CA PRO A 1083 -3.14 19.50 -27.85
C PRO A 1083 -3.02 19.70 -26.35
N TYR A 1084 -3.66 18.80 -25.61
CA TYR A 1084 -3.39 18.60 -24.19
C TYR A 1084 -2.93 17.16 -23.93
N PHE A 1085 -1.81 17.00 -23.22
CA PHE A 1085 -1.22 15.71 -22.83
C PHE A 1085 -1.20 15.57 -21.29
N LEU A 1086 -1.53 14.38 -20.78
CA LEU A 1086 -1.52 14.07 -19.33
C LEU A 1086 -0.11 13.84 -18.75
N CYS A 1087 0.89 13.47 -19.56
CA CYS A 1087 2.28 13.27 -19.16
C CYS A 1087 3.22 13.87 -20.21
N GLY A 1088 4.18 14.69 -19.78
CA GLY A 1088 5.27 15.22 -20.64
C GLY A 1088 4.78 16.14 -21.75
N ARG A 1089 4.95 17.45 -21.59
CA ARG A 1089 4.91 18.35 -22.75
C ARG A 1089 6.14 17.98 -23.61
N ASP A 1090 5.94 17.77 -24.91
CA ASP A 1090 6.98 17.65 -25.95
C ASP A 1090 7.36 16.23 -26.48
N ASP A 1091 6.45 15.23 -26.51
CA ASP A 1091 6.67 14.02 -27.32
C ASP A 1091 6.10 14.16 -28.75
N GLU A 1092 6.96 14.52 -29.71
CA GLU A 1092 6.63 14.63 -31.14
C GLU A 1092 6.02 13.34 -31.72
N ARG A 1093 6.37 12.16 -31.20
CA ARG A 1093 5.86 10.87 -31.70
C ARG A 1093 4.40 10.67 -31.33
N LEU A 1094 4.00 11.06 -30.11
CA LEU A 1094 2.61 10.99 -29.66
C LEU A 1094 1.74 12.03 -30.38
N GLN A 1095 2.31 13.21 -30.67
CA GLN A 1095 1.65 14.22 -31.47
C GLN A 1095 1.38 13.75 -32.90
N ALA A 1096 2.35 13.11 -33.56
CA ALA A 1096 2.15 12.54 -34.89
C ALA A 1096 1.04 11.48 -34.93
N ILE A 1097 0.92 10.64 -33.89
CA ILE A 1097 -0.17 9.65 -33.80
C ILE A 1097 -1.51 10.34 -33.59
N LEU A 1098 -1.56 11.32 -32.67
CA LEU A 1098 -2.76 12.08 -32.40
C LEU A 1098 -3.28 12.74 -33.68
N ASP A 1099 -2.40 13.33 -34.48
CA ASP A 1099 -2.75 14.10 -35.68
C ASP A 1099 -3.06 13.24 -36.92
N ALA A 1100 -2.68 11.96 -36.95
CA ALA A 1100 -2.86 11.09 -38.12
C ALA A 1100 -4.31 10.96 -38.64
N PRO A 1101 -5.37 10.88 -37.80
CA PRO A 1101 -6.75 10.90 -38.28
C PRO A 1101 -7.17 12.18 -39.01
N LEU A 1102 -6.50 13.32 -38.79
CA LEU A 1102 -6.85 14.60 -39.43
C LEU A 1102 -6.64 14.56 -40.94
N GLU A 1103 -5.59 13.90 -41.41
CA GLU A 1103 -5.31 13.77 -42.85
C GLU A 1103 -6.38 12.93 -43.55
N LYS A 1104 -6.84 11.84 -42.90
CA LYS A 1104 -7.89 10.95 -43.46
C LYS A 1104 -9.22 11.69 -43.65
N ILE A 1105 -9.67 12.44 -42.63
CA ILE A 1105 -10.93 13.20 -42.74
C ILE A 1105 -10.80 14.38 -43.70
N ARG A 1106 -9.60 14.97 -43.81
CA ARG A 1106 -9.30 16.05 -44.76
C ARG A 1106 -9.52 15.59 -46.19
N GLU A 1107 -9.04 14.39 -46.53
CA GLU A 1107 -9.16 13.80 -47.86
C GLU A 1107 -10.60 13.37 -48.16
N ASP A 1108 -11.24 12.62 -47.26
CA ASP A 1108 -12.60 12.10 -47.46
C ASP A 1108 -13.67 13.19 -47.63
N LEU A 1109 -13.50 14.33 -46.96
CA LEU A 1109 -14.46 15.45 -46.98
C LEU A 1109 -13.95 16.69 -47.73
N ASN A 1110 -12.75 16.62 -48.34
CA ASN A 1110 -12.10 17.73 -49.03
C ASN A 1110 -12.06 19.03 -48.19
N LEU A 1111 -11.53 18.93 -46.97
CA LEU A 1111 -11.49 20.02 -45.99
C LEU A 1111 -10.14 20.72 -45.98
N GLN A 1112 -10.08 21.95 -45.51
CA GLN A 1112 -8.83 22.58 -45.07
C GLN A 1112 -8.62 22.36 -43.56
N LEU A 1113 -7.36 22.34 -43.12
CA LEU A 1113 -7.02 22.32 -41.69
C LEU A 1113 -6.49 23.69 -41.27
N SER A 1114 -6.94 24.22 -40.14
CA SER A 1114 -6.41 25.48 -39.60
C SER A 1114 -6.17 25.40 -38.10
N TYR A 1115 -4.96 25.77 -37.69
CA TYR A 1115 -4.57 25.92 -36.28
C TYR A 1115 -4.78 27.35 -35.75
N SER A 1116 -5.40 28.22 -36.55
CA SER A 1116 -5.69 29.60 -36.18
C SER A 1116 -7.14 29.93 -36.48
N CYS A 1117 -7.80 30.58 -35.51
CA CYS A 1117 -9.16 31.08 -35.67
C CYS A 1117 -9.25 32.36 -36.53
N LYS A 1118 -8.12 32.97 -36.91
CA LYS A 1118 -8.13 34.19 -37.72
C LYS A 1118 -8.82 33.94 -39.06
N ASN A 1119 -9.85 34.76 -39.33
CA ASN A 1119 -10.69 34.72 -40.54
C ASN A 1119 -11.49 33.40 -40.71
N MET A 1120 -11.72 32.66 -39.61
CA MET A 1120 -12.62 31.51 -39.58
C MET A 1120 -14.03 31.96 -39.16
N LYS A 1121 -15.04 31.49 -39.90
CA LYS A 1121 -16.46 31.61 -39.53
C LYS A 1121 -16.94 30.26 -39.01
N LEU A 1122 -17.21 30.17 -37.71
CA LEU A 1122 -17.82 29.00 -37.09
C LEU A 1122 -19.36 29.12 -37.14
N PRO A 1123 -20.12 28.01 -37.31
CA PRO A 1123 -21.59 28.00 -37.27
C PRO A 1123 -22.12 28.39 -35.87
N PRO A 1124 -23.42 28.62 -35.62
CA PRO A 1124 -23.97 28.88 -34.28
C PRO A 1124 -24.13 27.63 -33.39
N SER A 1125 -24.09 27.79 -32.05
CA SER A 1125 -24.09 26.70 -31.05
C SER A 1125 -25.48 26.45 -30.46
N HIS A 1126 -25.79 25.19 -30.08
CA HIS A 1126 -26.96 24.87 -29.26
C HIS A 1126 -26.86 25.42 -27.84
N ASN A 1127 -25.65 25.77 -27.39
CA ASN A 1127 -25.42 26.41 -26.12
C ASN A 1127 -25.55 27.93 -26.27
N PRO A 1128 -26.48 28.60 -25.55
CA PRO A 1128 -26.69 30.05 -25.64
C PRO A 1128 -25.44 30.90 -25.36
N ALA A 1129 -24.49 30.38 -24.58
CA ALA A 1129 -23.22 31.05 -24.29
C ALA A 1129 -22.28 31.13 -25.50
N GLY A 1130 -22.48 30.32 -26.56
CA GLY A 1130 -21.62 30.31 -27.76
C GLY A 1130 -20.32 29.49 -27.59
N TYR A 1131 -19.35 29.72 -28.50
CA TYR A 1131 -18.07 28.99 -28.57
C TYR A 1131 -16.97 29.55 -27.67
N TYR A 1132 -15.86 28.80 -27.58
CA TYR A 1132 -14.85 28.87 -26.52
C TYR A 1132 -13.60 29.67 -26.86
N LEU A 1133 -13.56 30.34 -28.01
CA LEU A 1133 -12.45 31.25 -28.31
C LEU A 1133 -12.66 32.56 -27.55
N ASP A 1134 -12.41 32.53 -26.25
CA ASP A 1134 -11.99 33.73 -25.53
C ASP A 1134 -10.60 34.14 -26.05
N ARG A 1135 -10.49 35.43 -26.30
CA ARG A 1135 -9.46 36.11 -27.11
C ARG A 1135 -8.01 35.81 -26.75
#